data_AF-K6YE24-F1
#
_entry.id   AF-K6YE24-F1
#
_cell.length_a   1.000
_cell.length_b   1.000
_cell.length_c   1.000
_cell.angle_alpha   90.00
_cell.angle_beta   90.00
_cell.angle_gamma   90.00
#
_symmetry.space_group_name_H-M   'P 1'
#
loop_
_entity.id
_entity.type
_entity.pdbx_description
1 polymer ?
#
loop_
_entity_poly.entity_id
_entity_poly.type
_entity_poly.pdbx_seq_one_letter_code
_entity_poly.pdbx_strand_id
1 'polypeptide(L)'
;MSMYMKKLLTTMLFALSAAVLSSCGGDQVGLTGTADTLLICKAPETLTEDGSACELVIVPCNYPEVPNDLGLCAMDTGAWPDGTNGITMPEPEYVPKDGEVVLYYALKDEEYTGWGLHAFNEGQCTSWAMFDAPGGDDAVTGTSWGIPIDPVGVDPNFGVYWVMDTKTNPNCGNWIPYNFDASLQVQFTAIAQLADETVNPTNRFFLLEGLDLVFPHPRTFDSLVVPGGSTLTCDEPLILNETGDACIDDPTALVTFVPGDATLYLKGSFNGWLGDEATDEIKAEYVFEYADGVYTMVASLTASADDYSFKVADDLWSEPTSFGAAATEEPVVLGEDKTLVVGEDVSQNITFTVSADANYQFIFNATDPELPVLTVIEVPLKKVMYVKGTLNEWSNTQAMVYEGQNIYTSVFTLAETDYEFKVADATWTDDTNFGAALGDEMLDLDVSKSLVFGEGVAQNIAITIAEAGNYKFVLDATSSEAPILTVSTAVPYGNNALYLKGTMNDWSQVEGFGFGYADNHYILATLLDTATHEFKIAPDDWNDAASIGGLPENNLITQDEALTVAVKDDGGTENLRFVVDAPAMYQFDIDATDKHAPVLVVSEYTPFAARTLMLKGTMNGWSNDAAYEFTYAAGIFTLETTLDAATHEFKVASAEWEDDSTIGGLLDMNVVLAAEPLTVAIKNDGGTENIRLEVAEQTTYIFTVDATIVGAPVLTITVKE
;
A
#
# COMPACT_ATOMS: atom_id res chain seq x y z
N MET A 1 0.49 60.47 38.83
CA MET A 1 1.31 60.52 37.60
C MET A 1 0.72 59.49 36.65
N SER A 2 0.03 59.95 35.60
CA SER A 2 -0.91 59.11 34.82
C SER A 2 -0.19 58.14 33.88
N MET A 3 -0.76 56.95 33.72
CA MET A 3 -0.32 55.82 32.87
C MET A 3 0.02 56.19 31.41
N TYR A 4 -0.40 57.38 30.95
CA TYR A 4 -0.06 57.94 29.65
C TYR A 4 1.40 58.41 29.52
N MET A 5 2.11 58.69 30.62
CA MET A 5 3.51 59.16 30.58
C MET A 5 4.54 58.01 30.46
N LYS A 6 4.15 56.76 30.73
CA LYS A 6 5.05 55.59 30.55
C LYS A 6 5.07 55.08 29.11
N LYS A 7 3.97 55.19 28.36
CA LYS A 7 3.91 54.79 26.94
C LYS A 7 4.61 55.77 25.98
N LEU A 8 4.81 57.03 26.37
CA LEU A 8 5.55 57.99 25.53
C LEU A 8 7.07 57.86 25.63
N LEU A 9 7.61 57.28 26.72
CA LEU A 9 9.06 57.10 26.89
C LEU A 9 9.61 55.87 26.14
N THR A 10 8.82 54.80 26.04
CA THR A 10 9.22 53.56 25.34
C THR A 10 9.20 53.71 23.83
N THR A 11 8.31 54.56 23.30
CA THR A 11 8.19 54.82 21.86
C THR A 11 9.26 55.80 21.34
N MET A 12 9.93 56.55 22.23
CA MET A 12 11.03 57.46 21.89
C MET A 12 12.41 56.77 21.88
N LEU A 13 12.52 55.54 22.44
CA LEU A 13 13.76 54.77 22.45
C LEU A 13 13.93 53.87 21.20
N PHE A 14 12.83 53.61 20.47
CA PHE A 14 12.84 52.81 19.24
C PHE A 14 12.98 53.63 17.95
N ALA A 15 12.94 54.96 18.04
CA ALA A 15 13.04 55.86 16.89
C ALA A 15 14.41 56.54 16.73
N LEU A 16 15.42 56.15 17.52
CA LEU A 16 16.75 56.78 17.54
C LEU A 16 17.92 55.84 17.16
N SER A 17 17.65 54.68 16.56
CA SER A 17 18.66 53.76 16.03
C SER A 17 18.58 53.55 14.51
N ALA A 18 17.58 54.15 13.84
CA ALA A 18 17.42 54.12 12.39
C ALA A 18 17.82 55.48 11.76
N ALA A 19 19.13 55.68 11.59
CA ALA A 19 19.81 56.58 10.64
C ALA A 19 21.01 57.27 11.29
N VAL A 20 22.21 56.72 11.09
CA VAL A 20 23.39 57.34 10.45
C VAL A 20 24.55 56.34 10.68
N LEU A 21 25.02 55.69 9.61
CA LEU A 21 26.44 55.54 9.24
C LEU A 21 26.55 54.60 8.04
N SER A 22 26.32 55.15 6.86
CA SER A 22 26.92 54.68 5.62
C SER A 22 28.36 55.20 5.54
N SER A 23 29.37 54.33 5.50
CA SER A 23 30.65 54.54 4.79
C SER A 23 31.63 53.36 4.96
N CYS A 24 31.66 52.49 3.95
CA CYS A 24 32.82 51.81 3.33
C CYS A 24 34.10 51.48 4.13
N GLY A 25 34.49 50.19 4.11
CA GLY A 25 35.86 49.79 3.75
C GLY A 25 36.49 48.63 4.53
N GLY A 26 36.42 47.41 3.96
CA GLY A 26 37.51 46.43 4.00
C GLY A 26 37.45 45.30 5.03
N ASP A 27 37.34 44.08 4.49
CA ASP A 27 37.76 42.76 5.01
C ASP A 27 37.33 42.33 6.42
N GLN A 28 36.42 41.34 6.46
CA GLN A 28 36.63 40.01 7.06
C GLN A 28 35.27 39.29 7.23
N VAL A 29 35.22 38.07 6.66
CA VAL A 29 34.36 36.92 6.96
C VAL A 29 32.85 37.11 6.79
N GLY A 30 32.37 36.64 5.64
CA GLY A 30 30.95 36.56 5.30
C GLY A 30 30.20 35.60 6.22
N LEU A 31 29.23 36.17 6.96
CA LEU A 31 28.09 35.46 7.51
C LEU A 31 26.97 35.51 6.46
N THR A 32 26.91 34.46 5.65
CA THR A 32 25.65 33.99 5.06
C THR A 32 25.42 32.60 5.64
N GLY A 33 24.71 32.53 6.77
CA GLY A 33 24.17 31.26 7.26
C GLY A 33 22.96 30.90 6.41
N THR A 34 23.21 30.38 5.21
CA THR A 34 22.28 29.49 4.53
C THR A 34 22.13 28.25 5.40
N ALA A 35 20.93 27.68 5.48
CA ALA A 35 20.75 26.35 6.03
C ALA A 35 21.76 25.43 5.36
N ASP A 36 22.68 24.85 6.15
CA ASP A 36 23.51 23.76 5.65
C ASP A 36 22.55 22.59 5.43
N THR A 37 22.08 22.47 4.18
CA THR A 37 21.60 21.21 3.67
C THR A 37 22.73 20.22 3.89
N LEU A 38 22.54 19.27 4.80
CA LEU A 38 23.48 18.17 5.00
C LEU A 38 23.70 17.56 3.61
N LEU A 39 24.94 17.63 3.10
CA LEU A 39 25.27 17.03 1.82
C LEU A 39 25.26 15.50 2.04
N ILE A 40 24.16 14.86 1.66
CA ILE A 40 23.99 13.41 1.76
C ILE A 40 24.39 12.83 0.41
N CYS A 41 25.50 12.11 0.39
CA CYS A 41 25.96 11.39 -0.79
C CYS A 41 25.18 10.08 -0.92
N LYS A 42 24.72 9.79 -2.15
CA LYS A 42 24.06 8.52 -2.44
C LYS A 42 25.14 7.51 -2.78
N ALA A 43 25.08 6.32 -2.17
CA ALA A 43 26.03 5.25 -2.48
C ALA A 43 26.08 5.02 -4.02
N PRO A 44 27.28 4.83 -4.62
CA PRO A 44 28.58 4.56 -3.99
C PRO A 44 29.49 5.78 -3.73
N GLU A 45 28.92 6.98 -3.59
CA GLU A 45 29.69 8.20 -3.31
C GLU A 45 29.85 8.45 -1.80
N THR A 46 31.03 8.91 -1.37
CA THR A 46 31.31 9.37 0.00
C THR A 46 31.64 10.85 0.03
N LEU A 47 31.49 11.50 1.19
CA LEU A 47 31.94 12.86 1.39
C LEU A 47 33.46 12.97 1.21
N THR A 48 33.92 14.00 0.51
CA THR A 48 35.34 14.37 0.47
C THR A 48 35.86 14.63 1.89
N GLU A 49 37.17 14.50 2.11
CA GLU A 49 37.80 14.67 3.45
C GLU A 49 37.48 16.04 4.10
N ASP A 50 37.16 17.06 3.29
CA ASP A 50 36.75 18.40 3.74
C ASP A 50 35.23 18.61 3.82
N GLY A 51 34.42 17.58 3.54
CA GLY A 51 32.97 17.58 3.64
C GLY A 51 32.25 18.46 2.61
N SER A 52 32.95 18.90 1.56
CA SER A 52 32.44 19.93 0.63
C SER A 52 31.81 19.37 -0.66
N ALA A 53 32.02 18.09 -0.98
CA ALA A 53 31.46 17.42 -2.17
C ALA A 53 31.28 15.91 -1.95
N CYS A 54 30.54 15.26 -2.85
CA CYS A 54 30.49 13.80 -2.96
C CYS A 54 31.56 13.33 -3.97
N GLU A 55 32.39 12.38 -3.57
CA GLU A 55 33.37 11.70 -4.41
C GLU A 55 33.05 10.21 -4.52
N LEU A 56 33.17 9.64 -5.72
CA LEU A 56 32.98 8.21 -5.94
C LEU A 56 34.07 7.40 -5.21
N VAL A 57 33.67 6.46 -4.37
CA VAL A 57 34.59 5.44 -3.86
C VAL A 57 34.88 4.48 -4.99
N ILE A 58 36.10 4.51 -5.54
CA ILE A 58 36.56 3.46 -6.44
C ILE A 58 36.74 2.21 -5.58
N VAL A 59 35.74 1.33 -5.59
CA VAL A 59 35.87 -0.01 -5.03
C VAL A 59 36.95 -0.73 -5.85
N PRO A 60 38.02 -1.26 -5.24
CA PRO A 60 38.98 -2.05 -5.99
C PRO A 60 38.28 -3.33 -6.46
N CYS A 61 37.94 -3.40 -7.74
CA CYS A 61 37.35 -4.60 -8.34
C CYS A 61 38.38 -5.75 -8.30
N ASN A 62 37.90 -6.94 -7.96
CA ASN A 62 38.70 -8.16 -8.03
C ASN A 62 38.61 -8.72 -9.45
N TYR A 63 39.77 -8.90 -10.10
CA TYR A 63 39.82 -9.49 -11.43
C TYR A 63 39.12 -10.87 -11.45
N PRO A 64 38.25 -11.18 -12.41
CA PRO A 64 38.10 -10.60 -13.75
C PRO A 64 37.19 -9.38 -13.88
N GLU A 65 36.70 -8.78 -12.79
CA GLU A 65 35.95 -7.53 -12.88
C GLU A 65 36.88 -6.31 -12.85
N VAL A 66 36.59 -5.34 -13.71
CA VAL A 66 37.28 -4.06 -13.81
C VAL A 66 36.26 -2.92 -13.68
N PRO A 67 36.65 -1.75 -13.13
CA PRO A 67 35.76 -0.60 -13.07
C PRO A 67 35.37 -0.15 -14.49
N ASN A 68 34.08 0.03 -14.73
CA ASN A 68 33.56 0.67 -15.94
C ASN A 68 33.62 2.21 -15.82
N ASP A 69 33.16 2.92 -16.85
CA ASP A 69 33.17 4.39 -16.89
C ASP A 69 32.33 5.06 -15.78
N LEU A 70 31.46 4.30 -15.10
CA LEU A 70 30.65 4.72 -13.96
C LEU A 70 31.27 4.35 -12.61
N GLY A 71 32.45 3.71 -12.60
CA GLY A 71 33.11 3.24 -11.38
C GLY A 71 32.53 1.94 -10.80
N LEU A 72 31.62 1.27 -11.51
CA LEU A 72 31.05 -0.02 -11.10
C LEU A 72 31.90 -1.17 -11.63
N CYS A 73 32.01 -2.26 -10.85
CA CYS A 73 32.71 -3.47 -11.30
C CYS A 73 31.91 -4.18 -12.40
N ALA A 74 32.56 -4.38 -13.55
CA ALA A 74 32.00 -5.07 -14.70
C ALA A 74 33.01 -6.08 -15.25
N MET A 75 32.51 -7.16 -15.86
CA MET A 75 33.36 -8.20 -16.42
C MET A 75 34.33 -7.64 -17.48
N ASP A 76 35.62 -7.89 -17.30
CA ASP A 76 36.65 -7.53 -18.27
C ASP A 76 36.47 -8.33 -19.56
N THR A 77 36.25 -7.64 -20.67
CA THR A 77 36.17 -8.22 -22.02
C THR A 77 37.52 -8.23 -22.75
N GLY A 78 38.57 -7.64 -22.16
CA GLY A 78 39.90 -7.52 -22.73
C GLY A 78 40.69 -8.83 -22.84
N ALA A 79 41.98 -8.75 -23.21
CA ALA A 79 42.84 -9.93 -23.22
C ALA A 79 43.04 -10.45 -21.79
N TRP A 80 42.80 -11.75 -21.56
CA TRP A 80 43.02 -12.36 -20.26
C TRP A 80 44.51 -12.25 -19.87
N PRO A 81 44.87 -11.60 -18.75
CA PRO A 81 46.26 -11.55 -18.32
C PRO A 81 46.70 -12.92 -17.83
N ASP A 82 47.76 -13.46 -18.46
CA ASP A 82 48.25 -14.82 -18.22
C ASP A 82 48.58 -15.08 -16.73
N GLY A 83 48.14 -16.23 -16.23
CA GLY A 83 48.34 -16.66 -14.84
C GLY A 83 47.42 -15.99 -13.82
N THR A 84 46.56 -15.05 -14.22
CA THR A 84 45.60 -14.41 -13.30
C THR A 84 44.57 -15.44 -12.84
N ASN A 85 44.25 -15.42 -11.54
CA ASN A 85 43.40 -16.40 -10.87
C ASN A 85 43.86 -17.86 -11.06
N GLY A 86 45.15 -18.07 -11.35
CA GLY A 86 45.71 -19.39 -11.66
C GLY A 86 45.30 -19.94 -13.04
N ILE A 87 44.69 -19.11 -13.89
CA ILE A 87 44.21 -19.50 -15.22
C ILE A 87 45.17 -18.97 -16.29
N THR A 88 45.66 -19.88 -17.11
CA THR A 88 46.30 -19.58 -18.40
C THR A 88 45.30 -19.98 -19.48
N MET A 89 44.88 -19.01 -20.31
CA MET A 89 43.90 -19.26 -21.36
C MET A 89 44.45 -20.23 -22.41
N PRO A 90 43.75 -21.35 -22.71
CA PRO A 90 44.10 -22.23 -23.80
C PRO A 90 44.08 -21.51 -25.16
N GLU A 91 44.88 -21.98 -26.10
CA GLU A 91 44.74 -21.54 -27.51
C GLU A 91 43.51 -22.23 -28.13
N PRO A 92 42.62 -21.48 -28.80
CA PRO A 92 41.51 -22.08 -29.54
C PRO A 92 42.00 -22.99 -30.67
N GLU A 93 41.28 -24.07 -30.93
CA GLU A 93 41.59 -25.07 -31.94
C GLU A 93 41.68 -24.45 -33.35
N TYR A 94 40.85 -23.42 -33.64
CA TYR A 94 40.85 -22.75 -34.92
C TYR A 94 41.23 -21.26 -34.81
N VAL A 95 42.21 -20.86 -35.62
CA VAL A 95 42.63 -19.46 -35.78
C VAL A 95 42.11 -18.94 -37.13
N PRO A 96 41.34 -17.84 -37.15
CA PRO A 96 40.81 -17.28 -38.39
C PRO A 96 41.93 -16.91 -39.38
N LYS A 97 41.72 -17.23 -40.65
CA LYS A 97 42.54 -16.68 -41.75
C LYS A 97 42.05 -15.29 -42.13
N ASP A 98 42.81 -14.63 -43.01
CA ASP A 98 42.37 -13.36 -43.60
C ASP A 98 41.01 -13.54 -44.30
N GLY A 99 40.05 -12.69 -43.96
CA GLY A 99 38.67 -12.78 -44.43
C GLY A 99 37.77 -13.76 -43.65
N GLU A 100 38.23 -14.40 -42.58
CA GLU A 100 37.42 -15.28 -41.73
C GLU A 100 37.15 -14.68 -40.34
N VAL A 101 36.00 -15.02 -39.76
CA VAL A 101 35.63 -14.75 -38.36
C VAL A 101 35.20 -16.07 -37.72
N VAL A 102 35.57 -16.30 -36.46
CA VAL A 102 35.20 -17.54 -35.75
C VAL A 102 34.33 -17.21 -34.56
N LEU A 103 33.24 -17.95 -34.39
CA LEU A 103 32.34 -17.82 -33.25
C LEU A 103 32.38 -19.10 -32.43
N TYR A 104 32.67 -18.98 -31.14
CA TYR A 104 32.72 -20.06 -30.17
C TYR A 104 31.59 -19.91 -29.16
N TYR A 105 30.90 -21.01 -28.84
CA TYR A 105 29.84 -21.02 -27.85
C TYR A 105 29.98 -22.21 -26.88
N ALA A 106 30.22 -21.89 -25.61
CA ALA A 106 30.38 -22.86 -24.54
C ALA A 106 29.06 -23.04 -23.75
N LEU A 107 28.65 -24.30 -23.57
CA LEU A 107 27.51 -24.72 -22.74
C LEU A 107 28.04 -25.34 -21.46
N LYS A 108 27.32 -25.17 -20.33
CA LYS A 108 27.76 -25.73 -19.04
C LYS A 108 27.70 -27.26 -19.02
N ASP A 109 26.80 -27.85 -19.80
CA ASP A 109 26.62 -29.29 -19.91
C ASP A 109 27.42 -29.93 -21.06
N GLU A 110 28.09 -29.12 -21.88
CA GLU A 110 28.85 -29.54 -23.07
C GLU A 110 28.03 -30.33 -24.10
N GLU A 111 26.69 -30.22 -24.09
CA GLU A 111 25.78 -30.95 -24.98
C GLU A 111 25.35 -30.12 -26.21
N TYR A 112 26.08 -30.29 -27.31
CA TYR A 112 25.89 -29.49 -28.52
C TYR A 112 24.91 -30.07 -29.55
N THR A 113 24.18 -31.13 -29.20
CA THR A 113 23.21 -31.73 -30.13
C THR A 113 22.08 -30.74 -30.45
N GLY A 114 21.79 -30.56 -31.73
CA GLY A 114 20.74 -29.66 -32.22
C GLY A 114 21.17 -28.18 -32.34
N TRP A 115 22.37 -27.82 -31.89
CA TRP A 115 22.87 -26.44 -31.99
C TRP A 115 23.38 -26.12 -33.39
N GLY A 116 22.96 -24.97 -33.91
CA GLY A 116 23.40 -24.41 -35.18
C GLY A 116 23.40 -22.88 -35.16
N LEU A 117 23.95 -22.27 -36.21
CA LEU A 117 24.02 -20.81 -36.32
C LEU A 117 22.99 -20.32 -37.34
N HIS A 118 22.09 -19.43 -36.91
CA HIS A 118 21.30 -18.61 -37.81
C HIS A 118 22.08 -17.32 -38.09
N ALA A 119 22.45 -17.08 -39.35
CA ALA A 119 23.23 -15.90 -39.73
C ALA A 119 22.64 -15.23 -40.97
N PHE A 120 22.69 -13.90 -41.01
CA PHE A 120 22.06 -13.11 -42.07
C PHE A 120 22.71 -11.74 -42.25
N ASN A 121 22.65 -11.24 -43.48
CA ASN A 121 22.91 -9.87 -43.86
C ASN A 121 21.57 -9.12 -43.88
N GLU A 122 21.48 -8.05 -43.11
CA GLU A 122 20.29 -7.18 -43.05
C GLU A 122 20.69 -5.79 -42.57
N GLY A 123 20.04 -4.77 -43.13
CA GLY A 123 20.25 -3.37 -42.75
C GLY A 123 21.71 -2.96 -42.95
N GLN A 124 22.34 -2.46 -41.88
CA GLN A 124 23.73 -1.97 -41.94
C GLN A 124 24.78 -3.08 -41.76
N CYS A 125 24.38 -4.32 -41.45
CA CYS A 125 25.30 -5.44 -41.26
C CYS A 125 25.21 -6.42 -42.43
N THR A 126 26.20 -6.36 -43.32
CA THR A 126 26.14 -7.01 -44.64
C THR A 126 27.42 -7.80 -44.97
N SER A 127 28.16 -8.22 -43.96
CA SER A 127 29.52 -8.74 -44.12
C SER A 127 29.64 -10.21 -44.44
N TRP A 128 28.59 -11.03 -44.34
CA TRP A 128 28.68 -12.47 -44.59
C TRP A 128 28.76 -12.76 -46.08
N ALA A 129 29.91 -13.27 -46.55
CA ALA A 129 30.16 -13.54 -47.96
C ALA A 129 29.28 -14.65 -48.53
N MET A 130 28.91 -15.62 -47.69
CA MET A 130 28.06 -16.75 -48.07
C MET A 130 26.62 -16.35 -48.46
N PHE A 131 26.19 -15.13 -48.11
CA PHE A 131 24.86 -14.61 -48.44
C PHE A 131 24.91 -13.46 -49.45
N ASP A 132 26.02 -13.30 -50.18
CA ASP A 132 26.15 -12.26 -51.21
C ASP A 132 25.26 -12.60 -52.42
N ALA A 133 24.14 -11.89 -52.58
CA ALA A 133 23.22 -12.03 -53.72
C ALA A 133 23.27 -10.78 -54.62
N PRO A 134 22.96 -10.87 -55.94
CA PRO A 134 23.03 -9.74 -56.87
C PRO A 134 22.01 -8.59 -56.64
N GLY A 135 21.43 -8.45 -55.44
CA GLY A 135 20.26 -7.62 -55.15
C GLY A 135 20.53 -6.25 -54.51
N GLY A 136 21.76 -5.90 -54.17
CA GLY A 136 22.10 -4.65 -53.46
C GLY A 136 21.85 -4.73 -51.94
N ASP A 137 22.28 -3.68 -51.22
CA ASP A 137 22.48 -3.66 -49.76
C ASP A 137 21.19 -3.71 -48.92
N ASP A 138 20.00 -3.65 -49.54
CA ASP A 138 18.69 -3.61 -48.86
C ASP A 138 17.96 -4.97 -48.81
N ALA A 139 18.54 -6.04 -49.36
CA ALA A 139 17.92 -7.37 -49.34
C ALA A 139 18.37 -8.18 -48.11
N VAL A 140 17.42 -8.69 -47.32
CA VAL A 140 17.71 -9.66 -46.25
C VAL A 140 18.16 -10.96 -46.90
N THR A 141 19.43 -11.34 -46.69
CA THR A 141 19.99 -12.59 -47.21
C THR A 141 20.65 -13.36 -46.08
N GLY A 142 20.25 -14.62 -45.88
CA GLY A 142 20.72 -15.40 -44.74
C GLY A 142 20.24 -16.84 -44.79
N THR A 143 20.56 -17.58 -43.74
CA THR A 143 19.94 -18.88 -43.48
C THR A 143 18.41 -18.73 -43.41
N SER A 144 17.66 -19.66 -44.01
CA SER A 144 16.22 -19.74 -43.75
C SER A 144 15.99 -20.20 -42.31
N TRP A 145 14.93 -19.70 -41.66
CA TRP A 145 14.59 -20.16 -40.31
C TRP A 145 14.30 -21.67 -40.33
N GLY A 146 14.96 -22.42 -39.44
CA GLY A 146 14.94 -23.89 -39.42
C GLY A 146 16.02 -24.59 -40.24
N ILE A 147 16.89 -23.87 -40.95
CA ILE A 147 18.06 -24.43 -41.66
C ILE A 147 19.33 -23.75 -41.14
N PRO A 148 20.01 -24.30 -40.13
CA PRO A 148 21.23 -23.72 -39.57
C PRO A 148 22.44 -23.83 -40.50
N ILE A 149 23.45 -23.00 -40.22
CA ILE A 149 24.84 -23.36 -40.50
C ILE A 149 25.28 -24.36 -39.43
N ASP A 150 25.65 -25.55 -39.87
CA ASP A 150 26.20 -26.58 -38.98
C ASP A 150 27.55 -26.14 -38.42
N PRO A 151 27.86 -26.49 -37.17
CA PRO A 151 29.15 -26.18 -36.59
C PRO A 151 30.29 -26.90 -37.30
N VAL A 152 31.45 -26.23 -37.34
CA VAL A 152 32.67 -26.77 -37.95
C VAL A 152 33.32 -27.81 -37.02
N GLY A 153 33.19 -27.63 -35.71
CA GLY A 153 33.71 -28.53 -34.69
C GLY A 153 33.31 -28.11 -33.28
N VAL A 154 33.85 -28.82 -32.29
CA VAL A 154 33.71 -28.50 -30.86
C VAL A 154 35.12 -28.37 -30.29
N ASP A 155 35.47 -27.16 -29.86
CA ASP A 155 36.70 -26.88 -29.13
C ASP A 155 36.57 -27.40 -27.69
N PRO A 156 37.59 -28.10 -27.16
CA PRO A 156 37.51 -28.71 -25.83
C PRO A 156 37.43 -27.70 -24.66
N ASN A 157 37.69 -26.41 -24.89
CA ASN A 157 37.66 -25.37 -23.86
C ASN A 157 36.63 -24.27 -24.16
N PHE A 158 36.36 -24.02 -25.44
CA PHE A 158 35.50 -22.90 -25.88
C PHE A 158 34.18 -23.36 -26.52
N GLY A 159 33.95 -24.67 -26.60
CA GLY A 159 32.71 -25.26 -27.06
C GLY A 159 32.55 -25.28 -28.57
N VAL A 160 31.30 -25.42 -29.02
CA VAL A 160 30.97 -25.52 -30.44
C VAL A 160 31.38 -24.26 -31.19
N TYR A 161 31.90 -24.39 -32.41
CA TYR A 161 32.34 -23.23 -33.18
C TYR A 161 31.97 -23.25 -34.67
N TRP A 162 31.83 -22.04 -35.22
CA TRP A 162 31.54 -21.77 -36.62
C TRP A 162 32.61 -20.87 -37.22
N VAL A 163 33.01 -21.15 -38.47
CA VAL A 163 33.93 -20.32 -39.24
C VAL A 163 33.14 -19.63 -40.34
N MET A 164 33.14 -18.30 -40.32
CA MET A 164 32.33 -17.46 -41.18
C MET A 164 33.20 -16.67 -42.15
N ASP A 165 32.95 -16.83 -43.44
CA ASP A 165 33.61 -16.05 -44.49
C ASP A 165 33.02 -14.65 -44.58
N THR A 166 33.90 -13.66 -44.67
CA THR A 166 33.55 -12.23 -44.75
C THR A 166 33.80 -11.64 -46.13
N LYS A 167 33.04 -10.60 -46.49
CA LYS A 167 33.30 -9.79 -47.69
C LYS A 167 34.57 -8.96 -47.53
N THR A 168 35.11 -8.48 -48.64
CA THR A 168 36.21 -7.48 -48.60
C THR A 168 35.73 -6.20 -47.91
N ASN A 169 36.47 -5.73 -46.89
CA ASN A 169 36.10 -4.61 -46.01
C ASN A 169 34.81 -4.85 -45.22
N PRO A 170 34.78 -5.84 -44.30
CA PRO A 170 33.58 -6.14 -43.53
C PRO A 170 33.23 -5.00 -42.57
N ASN A 171 31.93 -4.77 -42.35
CA ASN A 171 31.38 -3.82 -41.38
C ASN A 171 30.95 -4.53 -40.09
N CYS A 172 29.80 -5.18 -40.10
CA CYS A 172 29.26 -6.04 -39.07
C CYS A 172 28.47 -7.20 -39.69
N GLY A 173 28.13 -8.21 -38.90
CA GLY A 173 27.31 -9.35 -39.31
C GLY A 173 26.33 -9.76 -38.23
N ASN A 174 25.12 -10.18 -38.61
CA ASN A 174 24.11 -10.68 -37.67
C ASN A 174 24.20 -12.19 -37.53
N TRP A 175 24.13 -12.70 -36.31
CA TRP A 175 24.20 -14.12 -36.01
C TRP A 175 23.51 -14.48 -34.69
N ILE A 176 22.97 -15.68 -34.62
CA ILE A 176 22.21 -16.19 -33.48
C ILE A 176 22.50 -17.69 -33.35
N PRO A 177 23.21 -18.13 -32.30
CA PRO A 177 23.27 -19.54 -31.93
C PRO A 177 21.87 -19.98 -31.47
N TYR A 178 21.38 -21.09 -32.02
CA TYR A 178 20.05 -21.59 -31.74
C TYR A 178 20.07 -23.12 -31.68
N ASN A 179 19.37 -23.70 -30.71
CA ASN A 179 19.11 -25.13 -30.67
C ASN A 179 17.83 -25.43 -31.46
N PHE A 180 17.98 -25.98 -32.65
CA PHE A 180 16.89 -26.22 -33.60
C PHE A 180 16.01 -27.41 -33.22
N ASP A 181 16.51 -28.33 -32.39
CA ASP A 181 15.74 -29.48 -31.89
C ASP A 181 14.89 -29.08 -30.67
N ALA A 182 15.46 -28.26 -29.78
CA ALA A 182 14.82 -27.83 -28.53
C ALA A 182 14.06 -26.49 -28.65
N SER A 183 14.16 -25.81 -29.79
CA SER A 183 13.63 -24.45 -29.99
C SER A 183 14.16 -23.41 -28.99
N LEU A 184 15.42 -23.55 -28.58
CA LEU A 184 16.06 -22.65 -27.61
C LEU A 184 16.93 -21.61 -28.33
N GLN A 185 16.64 -20.34 -28.10
CA GLN A 185 17.45 -19.21 -28.56
C GLN A 185 18.31 -18.68 -27.41
N VAL A 186 19.55 -18.26 -27.71
CA VAL A 186 20.30 -17.45 -26.75
C VAL A 186 19.56 -16.13 -26.48
N GLN A 187 19.65 -15.60 -25.26
CA GLN A 187 18.81 -14.48 -24.79
C GLN A 187 19.08 -13.13 -25.49
N PHE A 188 20.00 -13.08 -26.47
CA PHE A 188 20.31 -11.86 -27.22
C PHE A 188 20.52 -12.12 -28.72
N THR A 189 20.23 -11.10 -29.52
CA THR A 189 20.55 -11.08 -30.95
C THR A 189 21.93 -10.46 -31.11
N ALA A 190 22.92 -11.23 -31.55
CA ALA A 190 24.30 -10.77 -31.57
C ALA A 190 24.66 -10.10 -32.90
N ILE A 191 25.16 -8.87 -32.82
CA ILE A 191 25.80 -8.18 -33.94
C ILE A 191 27.32 -8.32 -33.74
N ALA A 192 27.99 -9.02 -34.65
CA ALA A 192 29.46 -9.02 -34.69
C ALA A 192 29.93 -7.72 -35.36
N GLN A 193 30.56 -6.82 -34.61
CA GLN A 193 31.28 -5.68 -35.21
C GLN A 193 32.61 -6.18 -35.78
N LEU A 194 32.80 -6.07 -37.09
CA LEU A 194 33.94 -6.67 -37.80
C LEU A 194 34.98 -5.64 -38.25
N ALA A 195 34.57 -4.40 -38.52
CA ALA A 195 35.47 -3.32 -38.93
C ALA A 195 36.24 -2.69 -37.76
N ASP A 196 35.69 -2.76 -36.54
CA ASP A 196 36.23 -2.06 -35.39
C ASP A 196 37.27 -2.94 -34.68
N GLU A 197 38.55 -2.62 -34.88
CA GLU A 197 39.68 -3.33 -34.27
C GLU A 197 39.70 -3.23 -32.73
N THR A 198 38.96 -2.30 -32.13
CA THR A 198 38.84 -2.21 -30.66
C THR A 198 37.81 -3.19 -30.11
N VAL A 199 36.76 -3.48 -30.87
CA VAL A 199 35.69 -4.41 -30.50
C VAL A 199 35.99 -5.83 -30.96
N ASN A 200 36.71 -5.99 -32.08
CA ASN A 200 37.10 -7.26 -32.65
C ASN A 200 38.61 -7.33 -32.98
N PRO A 201 39.49 -7.22 -31.98
CA PRO A 201 40.94 -7.31 -32.18
C PRO A 201 41.45 -8.68 -32.62
N THR A 202 40.63 -9.74 -32.53
CA THR A 202 41.11 -11.12 -32.78
C THR A 202 40.41 -11.87 -33.91
N ASN A 203 39.38 -11.29 -34.54
CA ASN A 203 38.46 -11.99 -35.46
C ASN A 203 37.81 -13.24 -34.86
N ARG A 204 37.67 -13.26 -33.52
CA ARG A 204 37.04 -14.35 -32.77
C ARG A 204 36.10 -13.78 -31.73
N PHE A 205 34.98 -14.47 -31.55
CA PHE A 205 33.99 -14.15 -30.52
C PHE A 205 33.72 -15.39 -29.67
N PHE A 206 33.74 -15.22 -28.35
CA PHE A 206 33.51 -16.29 -27.37
C PHE A 206 32.26 -15.96 -26.55
N LEU A 207 31.38 -16.95 -26.44
CA LEU A 207 30.11 -16.86 -25.75
C LEU A 207 30.01 -17.99 -24.74
N LEU A 208 29.34 -17.70 -23.62
CA LEU A 208 29.10 -18.65 -22.54
C LEU A 208 27.60 -18.65 -22.22
N GLU A 209 27.04 -19.84 -22.05
CA GLU A 209 25.63 -20.03 -21.69
C GLU A 209 25.22 -19.20 -20.45
N GLY A 210 24.10 -18.50 -20.58
CA GLY A 210 23.51 -17.69 -19.51
C GLY A 210 24.12 -16.30 -19.35
N LEU A 211 25.10 -15.91 -20.18
CA LEU A 211 25.63 -14.55 -20.21
C LEU A 211 25.13 -13.77 -21.42
N ASP A 212 24.77 -12.50 -21.21
CA ASP A 212 24.50 -11.52 -22.27
C ASP A 212 25.77 -10.70 -22.60
N LEU A 213 26.87 -11.42 -22.87
CA LEU A 213 28.18 -10.83 -23.18
C LEU A 213 28.87 -11.60 -24.31
N VAL A 214 29.55 -10.85 -25.18
CA VAL A 214 30.39 -11.40 -26.25
C VAL A 214 31.84 -11.00 -26.00
N PHE A 215 32.72 -11.97 -25.84
CA PHE A 215 34.12 -11.72 -25.56
C PHE A 215 34.94 -11.77 -26.86
N PRO A 216 35.71 -10.72 -27.21
CA PRO A 216 36.60 -10.76 -28.37
C PRO A 216 37.93 -11.48 -28.10
N HIS A 217 38.14 -11.94 -26.87
CA HIS A 217 39.28 -12.72 -26.42
C HIS A 217 38.79 -14.02 -25.78
N PRO A 218 39.63 -15.08 -25.75
CA PRO A 218 39.26 -16.35 -25.12
C PRO A 218 38.76 -16.18 -23.68
N ARG A 219 37.67 -16.89 -23.35
CA ARG A 219 37.05 -16.95 -22.03
C ARG A 219 36.43 -18.32 -21.77
N THR A 220 36.47 -18.76 -20.51
CA THR A 220 35.88 -20.02 -20.02
C THR A 220 34.99 -19.76 -18.80
N PHE A 221 34.16 -20.72 -18.38
CA PHE A 221 33.34 -20.56 -17.17
C PHE A 221 34.19 -20.35 -15.91
N ASP A 222 35.31 -21.06 -15.77
CA ASP A 222 36.25 -20.88 -14.65
C ASP A 222 36.83 -19.46 -14.59
N SER A 223 36.95 -18.81 -15.75
CA SER A 223 37.46 -17.44 -15.86
C SER A 223 36.47 -16.38 -15.40
N LEU A 224 35.20 -16.75 -15.14
CA LEU A 224 34.18 -15.86 -14.61
C LEU A 224 34.16 -15.82 -13.08
N VAL A 225 34.92 -16.69 -12.42
CA VAL A 225 34.94 -16.79 -10.96
C VAL A 225 35.80 -15.66 -10.37
N VAL A 226 35.17 -14.78 -9.59
CA VAL A 226 35.84 -13.72 -8.84
C VAL A 226 36.45 -14.32 -7.56
N PRO A 227 37.79 -14.32 -7.36
CA PRO A 227 38.40 -14.88 -6.16
C PRO A 227 37.97 -14.10 -4.91
N GLY A 228 37.48 -14.82 -3.90
CA GLY A 228 36.92 -14.21 -2.69
C GLY A 228 35.46 -13.77 -2.82
N GLY A 229 34.85 -13.89 -4.00
CA GLY A 229 33.40 -13.82 -4.17
C GLY A 229 32.79 -15.17 -3.80
N SER A 230 32.05 -15.24 -2.71
CA SER A 230 31.36 -16.45 -2.30
C SER A 230 30.12 -16.72 -3.13
N THR A 231 29.88 -18.01 -3.45
CA THR A 231 28.59 -18.51 -3.96
C THR A 231 27.53 -18.64 -2.86
N LEU A 232 27.87 -18.29 -1.61
CA LEU A 232 26.93 -18.22 -0.50
C LEU A 232 26.06 -16.97 -0.70
N THR A 233 24.77 -17.18 -0.94
CA THR A 233 23.75 -16.13 -0.93
C THR A 233 23.05 -16.19 0.41
N CYS A 234 22.91 -15.04 1.06
CA CYS A 234 22.20 -14.90 2.33
C CYS A 234 20.79 -14.38 2.05
N ASP A 235 19.80 -14.95 2.70
CA ASP A 235 18.45 -14.40 2.68
C ASP A 235 18.43 -13.15 3.58
N GLU A 236 17.79 -12.08 3.10
CA GLU A 236 17.62 -10.84 3.88
C GLU A 236 16.96 -11.14 5.24
N PRO A 237 17.42 -10.53 6.36
CA PRO A 237 18.34 -9.37 6.46
C PRO A 237 19.82 -9.74 6.66
N LEU A 238 20.20 -11.01 6.50
CA LEU A 238 21.57 -11.45 6.75
C LEU A 238 22.47 -11.07 5.57
N ILE A 239 23.70 -10.62 5.86
CA ILE A 239 24.73 -10.36 4.86
C ILE A 239 25.88 -11.35 5.00
N LEU A 240 26.72 -11.42 3.99
CA LEU A 240 27.98 -12.15 4.09
C LEU A 240 28.92 -11.44 5.05
N ASN A 241 29.59 -12.22 5.90
CA ASN A 241 30.74 -11.71 6.65
C ASN A 241 31.87 -11.27 5.72
N GLU A 242 32.85 -10.53 6.25
CA GLU A 242 33.99 -10.02 5.46
C GLU A 242 34.76 -11.10 4.67
N THR A 243 34.68 -12.36 5.11
CA THR A 243 35.33 -13.51 4.48
C THR A 243 34.45 -14.23 3.45
N GLY A 244 33.17 -13.86 3.31
CA GLY A 244 32.21 -14.46 2.38
C GLY A 244 31.80 -15.89 2.73
N ASP A 245 32.14 -16.41 3.91
CA ASP A 245 31.97 -17.83 4.25
C ASP A 245 30.87 -18.08 5.28
N ALA A 246 30.21 -17.03 5.79
CA ALA A 246 29.04 -17.15 6.65
C ALA A 246 28.06 -15.97 6.45
N CYS A 247 26.77 -16.26 6.62
CA CYS A 247 25.74 -15.23 6.78
C CYS A 247 25.75 -14.74 8.22
N ILE A 248 25.89 -13.42 8.39
CA ILE A 248 25.87 -12.71 9.66
C ILE A 248 24.79 -11.63 9.60
N ASP A 249 24.33 -11.18 10.76
CA ASP A 249 23.53 -9.95 10.82
C ASP A 249 24.38 -8.79 10.28
N ASP A 250 23.79 -7.96 9.42
CA ASP A 250 24.46 -6.78 8.88
C ASP A 250 24.85 -5.83 10.04
N PRO A 251 26.15 -5.67 10.35
CA PRO A 251 26.58 -4.81 11.43
C PRO A 251 26.40 -3.31 11.09
N THR A 252 26.02 -3.00 9.86
CA THR A 252 25.67 -1.65 9.37
C THR A 252 24.18 -1.46 9.13
N ALA A 253 23.37 -2.53 9.21
CA ALA A 253 21.92 -2.37 9.21
C ALA A 253 21.54 -1.57 10.45
N LEU A 254 20.94 -0.41 10.22
CA LEU A 254 20.21 0.28 11.27
C LEU A 254 19.14 -0.71 11.73
N VAL A 255 19.23 -1.16 12.98
CA VAL A 255 18.14 -1.91 13.60
C VAL A 255 16.94 -1.00 13.48
N THR A 256 15.95 -1.39 12.69
CA THR A 256 14.71 -0.64 12.53
C THR A 256 13.74 -1.05 13.62
N PHE A 257 12.84 -0.14 13.97
CA PHE A 257 11.81 -0.46 14.92
C PHE A 257 10.84 -1.49 14.34
N VAL A 258 10.68 -2.62 15.03
CA VAL A 258 9.65 -3.62 14.72
C VAL A 258 8.60 -3.56 15.83
N PRO A 259 7.38 -3.04 15.56
CA PRO A 259 6.32 -2.98 16.55
C PRO A 259 5.99 -4.37 17.10
N GLY A 260 6.03 -4.51 18.41
CA GLY A 260 5.75 -5.75 19.17
C GLY A 260 7.00 -6.48 19.68
N ASP A 261 8.16 -6.25 19.06
CA ASP A 261 9.40 -6.96 19.43
C ASP A 261 10.01 -6.45 20.74
N ALA A 262 9.79 -5.17 21.05
CA ALA A 262 10.25 -4.54 22.29
C ALA A 262 9.09 -4.17 23.22
N THR A 263 9.28 -4.44 24.51
CA THR A 263 8.45 -3.86 25.58
C THR A 263 8.82 -2.40 25.76
N LEU A 264 7.85 -1.52 25.54
CA LEU A 264 8.02 -0.08 25.66
C LEU A 264 7.45 0.44 26.99
N TYR A 265 8.04 1.51 27.49
CA TYR A 265 7.67 2.19 28.72
C TYR A 265 7.51 3.68 28.48
N LEU A 266 6.60 4.29 29.24
CA LEU A 266 6.50 5.74 29.35
C LEU A 266 7.51 6.23 30.39
N LYS A 267 8.60 6.87 29.94
CA LYS A 267 9.71 7.30 30.80
C LYS A 267 9.75 8.82 30.89
N GLY A 268 9.65 9.39 32.08
CA GLY A 268 9.63 10.86 32.22
C GLY A 268 9.85 11.40 33.62
N SER A 269 9.71 12.72 33.78
CA SER A 269 9.98 13.39 35.05
C SER A 269 9.05 12.95 36.20
N PHE A 270 7.85 12.44 35.90
CA PHE A 270 6.90 11.92 36.89
C PHE A 270 7.29 10.56 37.49
N ASN A 271 8.14 9.77 36.82
CA ASN A 271 8.59 8.47 37.32
C ASN A 271 10.13 8.37 37.39
N GLY A 272 10.81 9.53 37.44
CA GLY A 272 12.27 9.59 37.52
C GLY A 272 12.97 8.95 36.33
N TRP A 273 12.35 8.97 35.15
CA TRP A 273 12.84 8.39 33.89
C TRP A 273 13.03 6.87 33.93
N LEU A 274 12.47 6.18 34.92
CA LEU A 274 12.69 4.75 35.17
C LEU A 274 14.19 4.38 35.14
N GLY A 275 15.04 5.17 35.79
CA GLY A 275 16.48 4.89 35.86
C GLY A 275 16.82 3.59 36.62
N ASP A 276 18.12 3.29 36.77
CA ASP A 276 18.65 2.01 37.30
C ASP A 276 18.08 1.55 38.65
N GLU A 277 17.52 2.46 39.45
CA GLU A 277 16.93 2.18 40.77
C GLU A 277 15.42 1.87 40.71
N ALA A 278 14.78 1.95 39.54
CA ALA A 278 13.36 1.67 39.36
C ALA A 278 13.09 0.17 39.55
N THR A 279 12.20 -0.16 40.50
CA THR A 279 11.78 -1.54 40.74
C THR A 279 10.87 -2.04 39.64
N ASP A 280 10.79 -3.35 39.45
CA ASP A 280 9.86 -3.98 38.51
C ASP A 280 8.40 -3.57 38.77
N GLU A 281 8.05 -3.30 40.03
CA GLU A 281 6.73 -2.82 40.44
C GLU A 281 6.42 -1.44 39.87
N ILE A 282 7.38 -0.50 39.89
CA ILE A 282 7.21 0.83 39.28
C ILE A 282 7.19 0.70 37.75
N LYS A 283 8.07 -0.12 37.16
CA LYS A 283 8.09 -0.33 35.71
C LYS A 283 6.76 -0.88 35.19
N ALA A 284 6.13 -1.79 35.93
CA ALA A 284 4.83 -2.36 35.62
C ALA A 284 3.68 -1.33 35.63
N GLU A 285 3.83 -0.17 36.29
CA GLU A 285 2.83 0.90 36.24
C GLU A 285 2.92 1.74 34.96
N TYR A 286 4.07 1.74 34.29
CA TYR A 286 4.36 2.59 33.14
C TYR A 286 4.70 1.83 31.85
N VAL A 287 4.40 0.53 31.81
CA VAL A 287 4.58 -0.32 30.62
C VAL A 287 3.41 -0.13 29.66
N PHE A 288 3.71 -0.16 28.36
CA PHE A 288 2.69 -0.18 27.32
C PHE A 288 2.21 -1.60 27.03
N GLU A 289 0.90 -1.75 26.89
CA GLU A 289 0.26 -2.94 26.33
C GLU A 289 0.29 -2.84 24.81
N TYR A 290 0.73 -3.89 24.13
CA TYR A 290 0.85 -3.93 22.66
C TYR A 290 -0.27 -4.76 22.03
N ALA A 291 -0.92 -4.21 21.00
CA ALA A 291 -1.82 -4.95 20.12
C ALA A 291 -1.80 -4.32 18.71
N ASP A 292 -1.60 -5.14 17.69
CA ASP A 292 -1.74 -4.78 16.27
C ASP A 292 -1.01 -3.48 15.86
N GLY A 293 0.25 -3.32 16.28
CA GLY A 293 1.05 -2.12 15.96
C GLY A 293 0.79 -0.91 16.86
N VAL A 294 -0.13 -1.00 17.82
CA VAL A 294 -0.47 0.09 18.75
C VAL A 294 -0.07 -0.28 20.18
N TYR A 295 0.62 0.65 20.83
CA TYR A 295 1.02 0.57 22.22
C TYR A 295 0.16 1.50 23.06
N THR A 296 -0.51 0.97 24.09
CA THR A 296 -1.44 1.73 24.92
C THR A 296 -1.13 1.60 26.40
N MET A 297 -1.14 2.72 27.13
CA MET A 297 -1.07 2.72 28.60
C MET A 297 -1.86 3.87 29.19
N VAL A 298 -2.15 3.81 30.50
CA VAL A 298 -2.79 4.91 31.23
C VAL A 298 -1.92 5.28 32.43
N ALA A 299 -1.67 6.57 32.61
CA ALA A 299 -0.98 7.12 33.77
C ALA A 299 -1.86 8.13 34.51
N SER A 300 -1.94 8.01 35.83
CA SER A 300 -2.49 9.06 36.71
C SER A 300 -1.42 10.12 36.96
N LEU A 301 -1.66 11.36 36.53
CA LEU A 301 -0.72 12.47 36.69
C LEU A 301 -1.31 13.56 37.57
N THR A 302 -0.46 14.20 38.38
CA THR A 302 -0.84 15.30 39.28
C THR A 302 -0.69 16.64 38.57
N ALA A 303 -1.52 17.61 38.92
CA ALA A 303 -1.40 18.98 38.44
C ALA A 303 -0.01 19.56 38.77
N SER A 304 0.63 20.15 37.77
CA SER A 304 1.94 20.78 37.91
C SER A 304 1.93 22.15 37.24
N ALA A 305 2.62 23.11 37.86
CA ALA A 305 2.85 24.42 37.26
C ALA A 305 3.96 24.39 36.20
N ASP A 306 4.84 23.39 36.28
CA ASP A 306 5.89 23.10 35.32
C ASP A 306 5.46 21.95 34.41
N ASP A 307 5.85 21.97 33.14
CA ASP A 307 5.54 20.89 32.20
C ASP A 307 6.23 19.58 32.57
N TYR A 308 5.54 18.46 32.37
CA TYR A 308 6.17 17.15 32.38
C TYR A 308 7.02 16.97 31.13
N SER A 309 8.11 16.23 31.28
CA SER A 309 9.02 15.87 30.18
C SER A 309 9.14 14.36 30.14
N PHE A 310 8.96 13.75 28.98
CA PHE A 310 8.98 12.29 28.83
C PHE A 310 9.41 11.82 27.44
N LYS A 311 9.63 10.51 27.30
CA LYS A 311 9.86 9.76 26.06
C LYS A 311 9.13 8.42 26.14
N VAL A 312 8.98 7.76 25.00
CA VAL A 312 8.58 6.35 24.91
C VAL A 312 9.83 5.56 24.56
N ALA A 313 10.23 4.60 25.40
CA ALA A 313 11.43 3.83 25.16
C ALA A 313 11.38 2.44 25.78
N ASP A 314 12.20 1.52 25.29
CA ASP A 314 12.44 0.26 25.98
C ASP A 314 13.20 0.48 27.31
N ASP A 315 13.46 -0.60 28.05
CA ASP A 315 14.14 -0.51 29.34
C ASP A 315 15.59 0.01 29.19
N LEU A 316 16.25 -0.33 28.08
CA LEU A 316 17.67 -0.10 27.83
C LEU A 316 17.98 1.20 27.07
N TRP A 317 16.96 1.98 26.70
CA TRP A 317 17.09 3.13 25.81
C TRP A 317 17.66 2.79 24.44
N SER A 318 17.37 1.60 23.92
CA SER A 318 17.90 1.15 22.63
C SER A 318 17.52 2.13 21.52
N GLU A 319 18.49 2.50 20.68
CA GLU A 319 18.31 3.41 19.53
C GLU A 319 17.01 3.19 18.73
N PRO A 320 16.66 1.96 18.25
CA PRO A 320 15.42 1.71 17.50
C PRO A 320 14.12 1.93 18.27
N THR A 321 14.18 2.15 19.58
CA THR A 321 12.98 2.23 20.44
C THR A 321 12.91 3.52 21.23
N SER A 322 13.91 4.41 21.13
CA SER A 322 13.97 5.65 21.89
C SER A 322 13.22 6.78 21.17
N PHE A 323 11.90 6.85 21.34
CA PHE A 323 11.03 7.81 20.68
C PHE A 323 10.85 9.12 21.45
N GLY A 324 10.85 10.22 20.71
CA GLY A 324 10.62 11.56 21.24
C GLY A 324 10.15 12.55 20.18
N ALA A 325 10.14 13.83 20.52
CA ALA A 325 9.72 14.91 19.63
C ALA A 325 10.84 15.33 18.67
N ALA A 326 10.48 15.86 17.51
CA ALA A 326 11.45 16.51 16.63
C ALA A 326 11.92 17.87 17.21
N ALA A 327 13.07 18.36 16.75
CA ALA A 327 13.85 19.39 17.42
C ALA A 327 13.21 20.79 17.59
N THR A 328 12.03 21.00 17.01
CA THR A 328 11.31 22.28 16.98
C THR A 328 9.82 22.13 17.24
N GLU A 329 9.37 20.99 17.75
CA GLU A 329 7.94 20.75 17.91
C GLU A 329 7.37 21.32 19.21
N GLU A 330 6.11 21.72 19.10
CA GLU A 330 5.29 22.20 20.21
C GLU A 330 4.95 21.06 21.20
N PRO A 331 4.56 21.40 22.45
CA PRO A 331 4.06 20.45 23.44
C PRO A 331 2.90 19.60 22.92
N VAL A 332 2.66 18.46 23.57
CA VAL A 332 1.48 17.63 23.30
C VAL A 332 0.21 18.45 23.54
N VAL A 333 -0.69 18.41 22.56
CA VAL A 333 -2.06 18.91 22.68
C VAL A 333 -2.99 17.70 22.85
N LEU A 334 -3.88 17.75 23.84
CA LEU A 334 -4.76 16.62 24.13
C LEU A 334 -5.68 16.29 22.94
N GLY A 335 -5.72 15.02 22.58
CA GLY A 335 -6.51 14.50 21.46
C GLY A 335 -5.96 14.80 20.07
N GLU A 336 -4.82 15.49 19.97
CA GLU A 336 -4.13 15.69 18.70
C GLU A 336 -2.97 14.71 18.56
N ASP A 337 -2.73 14.30 17.31
CA ASP A 337 -1.67 13.40 16.92
C ASP A 337 -0.33 14.14 16.87
N LYS A 338 0.69 13.56 17.52
CA LYS A 338 2.06 14.04 17.48
C LYS A 338 2.97 13.00 16.85
N THR A 339 3.49 13.28 15.67
CA THR A 339 4.51 12.44 15.03
C THR A 339 5.76 12.38 15.89
N LEU A 340 6.28 11.19 16.12
CA LEU A 340 7.51 10.99 16.88
C LEU A 340 8.67 10.66 15.95
N VAL A 341 9.88 11.02 16.39
CA VAL A 341 11.14 10.59 15.79
C VAL A 341 11.86 9.63 16.72
N VAL A 342 12.64 8.72 16.15
CA VAL A 342 13.34 7.66 16.87
C VAL A 342 14.85 7.94 16.95
N GLY A 343 15.45 7.53 18.06
CA GLY A 343 16.89 7.60 18.33
C GLY A 343 17.18 8.30 19.65
N GLU A 344 18.09 7.75 20.45
CA GLU A 344 18.39 8.24 21.81
C GLU A 344 18.94 9.67 21.77
N ASP A 345 19.93 9.89 20.89
CA ASP A 345 20.62 11.17 20.68
C ASP A 345 19.98 12.05 19.58
N VAL A 346 18.96 11.53 18.89
CA VAL A 346 18.26 12.23 17.80
C VAL A 346 16.95 12.85 18.29
N SER A 347 16.17 12.11 19.06
CA SER A 347 14.87 12.55 19.54
C SER A 347 14.98 13.47 20.76
N GLN A 348 14.15 14.51 20.82
CA GLN A 348 14.05 15.37 22.00
C GLN A 348 12.97 14.87 22.95
N ASN A 349 13.02 15.31 24.21
CA ASN A 349 11.96 14.99 25.16
C ASN A 349 10.65 15.64 24.74
N ILE A 350 9.56 14.90 24.88
CA ILE A 350 8.21 15.38 24.68
C ILE A 350 7.79 16.17 25.93
N THR A 351 7.13 17.31 25.74
CA THR A 351 6.58 18.13 26.82
C THR A 351 5.07 18.01 26.91
N PHE A 352 4.53 17.96 28.13
CA PHE A 352 3.10 17.83 28.39
C PHE A 352 2.68 18.57 29.65
N THR A 353 1.68 19.45 29.51
CA THR A 353 1.15 20.26 30.62
C THR A 353 -0.05 19.56 31.26
N VAL A 354 0.01 19.35 32.58
CA VAL A 354 -1.10 18.78 33.36
C VAL A 354 -1.68 19.85 34.27
N SER A 355 -2.90 20.29 33.94
CA SER A 355 -3.56 21.41 34.63
C SER A 355 -4.38 21.00 35.85
N ALA A 356 -4.74 19.72 35.96
CA ALA A 356 -5.51 19.13 37.05
C ALA A 356 -5.08 17.67 37.26
N ASP A 357 -5.29 17.13 38.47
CA ASP A 357 -5.08 15.71 38.74
C ASP A 357 -6.08 14.89 37.90
N ALA A 358 -5.58 14.06 36.99
CA ALA A 358 -6.39 13.27 36.06
C ALA A 358 -5.64 12.00 35.60
N ASN A 359 -6.34 11.14 34.85
CA ASN A 359 -5.72 10.02 34.16
C ASN A 359 -5.59 10.33 32.68
N TYR A 360 -4.45 9.98 32.11
CA TYR A 360 -4.14 10.20 30.71
C TYR A 360 -3.79 8.89 30.04
N GLN A 361 -4.47 8.58 28.95
CA GLN A 361 -4.15 7.46 28.09
C GLN A 361 -3.16 7.93 27.02
N PHE A 362 -2.04 7.22 26.93
CA PHE A 362 -1.01 7.42 25.92
C PHE A 362 -1.19 6.32 24.88
N ILE A 363 -1.43 6.71 23.64
CA ILE A 363 -1.66 5.83 22.50
C ILE A 363 -0.52 6.07 21.52
N PHE A 364 0.44 5.17 21.49
CA PHE A 364 1.56 5.19 20.56
C PHE A 364 1.24 4.25 19.39
N ASN A 365 0.75 4.83 18.30
CA ASN A 365 0.43 4.13 17.08
C ASN A 365 1.68 4.03 16.19
N ALA A 366 2.15 2.80 15.98
CA ALA A 366 3.27 2.49 15.11
C ALA A 366 2.89 1.45 14.06
N THR A 367 1.64 1.45 13.58
CA THR A 367 1.24 0.65 12.42
C THR A 367 2.04 1.03 11.17
N ASP A 368 2.45 2.30 11.08
CA ASP A 368 3.53 2.76 10.19
C ASP A 368 4.77 3.03 11.05
N PRO A 369 5.74 2.10 11.12
CA PRO A 369 6.93 2.25 11.97
C PRO A 369 7.88 3.36 11.51
N GLU A 370 7.74 3.85 10.27
CA GLU A 370 8.53 4.97 9.75
C GLU A 370 7.94 6.33 10.15
N LEU A 371 6.63 6.37 10.45
CA LEU A 371 5.90 7.58 10.87
C LEU A 371 5.03 7.32 12.10
N PRO A 372 5.61 6.91 13.24
CA PRO A 372 4.84 6.59 14.42
C PRO A 372 4.26 7.86 15.05
N VAL A 373 3.06 7.74 15.62
CA VAL A 373 2.28 8.85 16.16
C VAL A 373 1.93 8.57 17.62
N LEU A 374 2.07 9.59 18.47
CA LEU A 374 1.59 9.59 19.84
C LEU A 374 0.36 10.48 19.96
N THR A 375 -0.72 9.93 20.49
CA THR A 375 -1.92 10.67 20.91
C THR A 375 -2.06 10.56 22.42
N VAL A 376 -2.35 11.67 23.10
CA VAL A 376 -2.60 11.69 24.54
C VAL A 376 -3.99 12.23 24.81
N ILE A 377 -4.80 11.46 25.55
CA ILE A 377 -6.19 11.83 25.87
C ILE A 377 -6.47 11.68 27.36
N GLU A 378 -7.36 12.51 27.89
CA GLU A 378 -7.83 12.37 29.27
C GLU A 378 -8.93 11.30 29.35
N VAL A 379 -8.83 10.41 30.34
CA VAL A 379 -9.72 9.27 30.52
C VAL A 379 -10.18 9.11 31.98
N PRO A 380 -11.40 8.60 32.25
CA PRO A 380 -11.90 8.47 33.61
C PRO A 380 -11.27 7.30 34.39
N LEU A 381 -10.88 6.21 33.72
CA LEU A 381 -10.32 5.01 34.36
C LEU A 381 -8.79 5.07 34.37
N LYS A 382 -8.18 4.47 35.40
CA LYS A 382 -6.73 4.56 35.66
C LYS A 382 -5.89 3.54 34.89
N LYS A 383 -6.53 2.66 34.13
CA LYS A 383 -5.91 1.51 33.47
C LYS A 383 -6.58 1.28 32.11
N VAL A 384 -5.87 0.62 31.21
CA VAL A 384 -6.44 0.09 29.97
C VAL A 384 -7.40 -1.03 30.35
N MET A 385 -8.63 -0.97 29.82
CA MET A 385 -9.71 -1.88 30.18
C MET A 385 -9.95 -2.91 29.08
N TYR A 386 -10.38 -4.10 29.46
CA TYR A 386 -10.65 -5.23 28.57
C TYR A 386 -11.95 -5.90 28.99
N VAL A 387 -12.69 -6.43 28.02
CA VAL A 387 -13.72 -7.44 28.29
C VAL A 387 -13.02 -8.80 28.33
N LYS A 388 -13.08 -9.49 29.47
CA LYS A 388 -12.35 -10.75 29.71
C LYS A 388 -13.33 -11.82 30.16
N GLY A 389 -13.39 -12.95 29.48
CA GLY A 389 -14.35 -14.01 29.80
C GLY A 389 -14.17 -15.27 28.98
N THR A 390 -15.16 -16.17 29.03
CA THR A 390 -15.18 -17.38 28.19
C THR A 390 -15.19 -17.06 26.68
N LEU A 391 -15.59 -15.84 26.30
CA LEU A 391 -15.56 -15.32 24.93
C LEU A 391 -14.16 -15.14 24.35
N ASN A 392 -13.14 -15.00 25.21
CA ASN A 392 -11.74 -14.83 24.81
C ASN A 392 -10.77 -15.52 25.79
N GLU A 393 -11.19 -16.64 26.37
CA GLU A 393 -10.37 -17.44 27.30
C GLU A 393 -9.79 -16.64 28.48
N TRP A 394 -10.51 -15.62 28.96
CA TRP A 394 -10.10 -14.72 30.05
C TRP A 394 -8.83 -13.91 29.76
N SER A 395 -8.51 -13.71 28.47
CA SER A 395 -7.33 -12.98 28.00
C SER A 395 -7.57 -11.46 27.88
N ASN A 396 -6.50 -10.72 27.62
CA ASN A 396 -6.44 -9.28 27.35
C ASN A 396 -6.19 -9.00 25.86
N THR A 397 -6.73 -9.82 24.96
CA THR A 397 -6.48 -9.74 23.51
C THR A 397 -6.99 -8.47 22.85
N GLN A 398 -8.03 -7.83 23.40
CA GLN A 398 -8.66 -6.65 22.79
C GLN A 398 -8.99 -5.62 23.86
N ALA A 399 -8.23 -4.52 23.86
CA ALA A 399 -8.51 -3.37 24.71
C ALA A 399 -9.84 -2.72 24.30
N MET A 400 -10.55 -2.15 25.27
CA MET A 400 -11.69 -1.29 25.00
C MET A 400 -11.20 0.07 24.50
N VAL A 401 -11.81 0.55 23.43
CA VAL A 401 -11.54 1.86 22.81
C VAL A 401 -12.29 2.94 23.58
N TYR A 402 -11.63 4.07 23.86
CA TYR A 402 -12.28 5.21 24.49
C TYR A 402 -12.88 6.14 23.43
N GLU A 403 -14.21 6.31 23.43
CA GLU A 403 -14.96 7.10 22.45
C GLU A 403 -15.16 8.56 22.90
N GLY A 404 -14.55 8.95 24.02
CA GLY A 404 -14.85 10.22 24.70
C GLY A 404 -16.09 10.13 25.60
N GLN A 405 -16.38 11.23 26.31
CA GLN A 405 -17.54 11.34 27.21
C GLN A 405 -17.65 10.22 28.26
N ASN A 406 -16.51 9.69 28.72
CA ASN A 406 -16.44 8.57 29.67
C ASN A 406 -16.93 7.21 29.12
N ILE A 407 -17.08 7.07 27.80
CA ILE A 407 -17.56 5.83 27.17
C ILE A 407 -16.40 5.00 26.62
N TYR A 408 -16.39 3.71 26.96
CA TYR A 408 -15.49 2.72 26.37
C TYR A 408 -16.27 1.67 25.60
N THR A 409 -15.74 1.23 24.45
CA THR A 409 -16.39 0.28 23.55
C THR A 409 -15.47 -0.89 23.22
N SER A 410 -16.05 -2.06 22.97
CA SER A 410 -15.36 -3.18 22.33
C SER A 410 -16.37 -4.01 21.55
N VAL A 411 -15.94 -4.62 20.45
CA VAL A 411 -16.81 -5.42 19.59
C VAL A 411 -16.22 -6.80 19.44
N PHE A 412 -17.04 -7.81 19.74
CA PHE A 412 -16.68 -9.23 19.62
C PHE A 412 -17.62 -9.95 18.66
N THR A 413 -17.07 -10.83 17.84
CA THR A 413 -17.85 -11.84 17.10
C THR A 413 -18.11 -13.03 18.02
N LEU A 414 -19.37 -13.26 18.36
CA LEU A 414 -19.79 -14.31 19.29
C LEU A 414 -20.66 -15.35 18.59
N ALA A 415 -20.58 -16.60 19.05
CA ALA A 415 -21.43 -17.69 18.60
C ALA A 415 -22.68 -17.81 19.49
N GLU A 416 -23.69 -18.55 19.04
CA GLU A 416 -24.87 -18.89 19.86
C GLU A 416 -24.46 -19.80 21.03
N THR A 417 -24.36 -19.23 22.23
CA THR A 417 -24.05 -19.93 23.50
C THR A 417 -24.19 -18.97 24.68
N ASP A 418 -24.08 -19.50 25.89
CA ASP A 418 -23.89 -18.71 27.11
C ASP A 418 -22.41 -18.34 27.29
N TYR A 419 -22.16 -17.12 27.74
CA TYR A 419 -20.84 -16.61 28.10
C TYR A 419 -20.82 -16.09 29.53
N GLU A 420 -19.65 -16.19 30.17
CA GLU A 420 -19.33 -15.53 31.42
C GLU A 420 -18.14 -14.60 31.22
N PHE A 421 -18.22 -13.36 31.72
CA PHE A 421 -17.16 -12.38 31.54
C PHE A 421 -17.12 -11.33 32.65
N LYS A 422 -16.09 -10.49 32.61
CA LYS A 422 -15.88 -9.29 33.42
C LYS A 422 -15.30 -8.18 32.56
N VAL A 423 -15.30 -6.95 33.09
CA VAL A 423 -14.55 -5.84 32.50
C VAL A 423 -13.42 -5.47 33.45
N ALA A 424 -12.18 -5.71 33.05
CA ALA A 424 -11.03 -5.57 33.94
C ALA A 424 -9.77 -5.11 33.19
N ASP A 425 -8.78 -4.62 33.91
CA ASP A 425 -7.46 -4.36 33.33
C ASP A 425 -6.67 -5.67 33.08
N ALA A 426 -5.47 -5.54 32.52
CA ALA A 426 -4.61 -6.68 32.20
C ALA A 426 -4.27 -7.53 33.44
N THR A 427 -4.04 -6.87 34.58
CA THR A 427 -3.51 -7.46 35.83
C THR A 427 -4.55 -7.77 36.89
N TRP A 428 -5.85 -7.60 36.60
CA TRP A 428 -6.95 -7.79 37.54
C TRP A 428 -6.88 -6.89 38.78
N THR A 429 -6.45 -5.63 38.61
CA THR A 429 -6.37 -4.68 39.74
C THR A 429 -7.74 -4.50 40.38
N ASP A 430 -7.79 -4.49 41.71
CA ASP A 430 -9.06 -4.52 42.46
C ASP A 430 -10.01 -3.37 42.09
N ASP A 431 -9.48 -2.14 42.00
CA ASP A 431 -10.23 -0.91 41.68
C ASP A 431 -10.77 -0.86 40.23
N THR A 432 -10.31 -1.74 39.36
CA THR A 432 -10.72 -1.83 37.94
C THR A 432 -11.27 -3.20 37.58
N ASN A 433 -11.43 -4.12 38.53
CA ASN A 433 -11.98 -5.46 38.32
C ASN A 433 -13.51 -5.44 38.42
N PHE A 434 -14.18 -4.96 37.37
CA PHE A 434 -15.62 -4.78 37.35
C PHE A 434 -16.38 -6.07 36.99
N GLY A 435 -17.51 -6.26 37.66
CA GLY A 435 -18.42 -7.37 37.42
C GLY A 435 -19.81 -7.12 37.99
N ALA A 436 -20.62 -8.17 38.03
CA ALA A 436 -21.98 -8.09 38.57
C ALA A 436 -21.99 -8.10 40.09
N ALA A 437 -23.03 -7.48 40.68
CA ALA A 437 -23.34 -7.67 42.10
C ALA A 437 -23.83 -9.11 42.33
N LEU A 438 -23.54 -9.67 43.52
CA LEU A 438 -23.99 -11.00 43.90
C LEU A 438 -25.52 -11.12 43.83
N GLY A 439 -26.01 -12.09 43.05
CA GLY A 439 -27.43 -12.33 42.78
C GLY A 439 -28.02 -11.52 41.62
N ASP A 440 -27.21 -10.74 40.90
CA ASP A 440 -27.57 -9.98 39.69
C ASP A 440 -26.57 -10.26 38.54
N GLU A 441 -26.11 -11.50 38.42
CA GLU A 441 -25.10 -11.91 37.44
C GLU A 441 -25.59 -11.84 35.99
N MET A 442 -26.90 -12.02 35.77
CA MET A 442 -27.49 -12.13 34.44
C MET A 442 -27.63 -10.75 33.76
N LEU A 443 -27.06 -10.59 32.58
CA LEU A 443 -27.22 -9.44 31.69
C LEU A 443 -28.10 -9.81 30.49
N ASP A 444 -29.19 -9.06 30.30
CA ASP A 444 -29.99 -9.10 29.07
C ASP A 444 -29.42 -8.12 28.03
N LEU A 445 -29.50 -8.46 26.75
CA LEU A 445 -29.11 -7.56 25.66
C LEU A 445 -29.90 -6.25 25.73
N ASP A 446 -29.25 -5.14 25.37
CA ASP A 446 -29.79 -3.77 25.38
C ASP A 446 -30.24 -3.26 26.76
N VAL A 447 -29.97 -3.99 27.83
CA VAL A 447 -30.26 -3.58 29.20
C VAL A 447 -29.00 -3.07 29.88
N SER A 448 -29.07 -1.85 30.41
CA SER A 448 -27.99 -1.28 31.21
C SER A 448 -27.85 -2.01 32.55
N LYS A 449 -26.63 -2.44 32.87
CA LYS A 449 -26.27 -3.08 34.14
C LYS A 449 -25.24 -2.25 34.89
N SER A 450 -25.55 -1.90 36.13
CA SER A 450 -24.59 -1.26 37.02
C SER A 450 -23.59 -2.30 37.54
N LEU A 451 -22.30 -1.99 37.45
CA LEU A 451 -21.23 -2.88 37.90
C LEU A 451 -20.73 -2.50 39.30
N VAL A 452 -20.14 -3.49 39.97
CA VAL A 452 -19.35 -3.33 41.20
C VAL A 452 -17.91 -3.78 40.93
N PHE A 453 -16.96 -3.38 41.77
CA PHE A 453 -15.55 -3.75 41.64
C PHE A 453 -15.00 -4.46 42.89
N GLY A 454 -13.83 -5.10 42.73
CA GLY A 454 -13.06 -5.73 43.81
C GLY A 454 -13.20 -7.26 43.90
N GLU A 455 -12.11 -7.91 44.28
CA GLU A 455 -12.04 -9.36 44.47
C GLU A 455 -13.05 -9.83 45.52
N GLY A 456 -13.80 -10.90 45.19
CA GLY A 456 -14.83 -11.46 46.06
C GLY A 456 -16.11 -10.62 46.19
N VAL A 457 -16.16 -9.41 45.62
CA VAL A 457 -17.36 -8.57 45.52
C VAL A 457 -17.97 -8.71 44.13
N ALA A 458 -17.18 -8.41 43.10
CA ALA A 458 -17.59 -8.49 41.70
C ALA A 458 -17.67 -9.95 41.23
N GLN A 459 -18.88 -10.42 40.90
CA GLN A 459 -19.12 -11.72 40.28
C GLN A 459 -18.92 -11.65 38.76
N ASN A 460 -18.77 -12.81 38.12
CA ASN A 460 -18.82 -12.88 36.66
C ASN A 460 -20.21 -12.47 36.17
N ILE A 461 -20.25 -11.73 35.07
CA ILE A 461 -21.47 -11.38 34.35
C ILE A 461 -21.79 -12.54 33.42
N ALA A 462 -23.01 -13.06 33.48
CA ALA A 462 -23.52 -14.06 32.56
C ALA A 462 -24.31 -13.36 31.44
N ILE A 463 -24.18 -13.83 30.20
CA ILE A 463 -24.96 -13.37 29.04
C ILE A 463 -25.29 -14.57 28.13
N THR A 464 -26.51 -14.61 27.59
CA THR A 464 -26.91 -15.60 26.59
C THR A 464 -26.94 -14.95 25.21
N ILE A 465 -26.17 -15.49 24.27
CA ILE A 465 -26.20 -15.10 22.87
C ILE A 465 -27.09 -16.10 22.12
N ALA A 466 -28.25 -15.65 21.66
CA ALA A 466 -29.22 -16.49 20.97
C ALA A 466 -28.92 -16.67 19.47
N GLU A 467 -28.14 -15.75 18.87
CA GLU A 467 -27.77 -15.78 17.46
C GLU A 467 -26.31 -15.36 17.30
N ALA A 468 -25.55 -16.10 16.49
CA ALA A 468 -24.17 -15.75 16.21
C ALA A 468 -24.07 -14.38 15.50
N GLY A 469 -23.04 -13.59 15.84
CA GLY A 469 -22.80 -12.30 15.19
C GLY A 469 -21.91 -11.35 15.99
N ASN A 470 -21.91 -10.08 15.60
CA ASN A 470 -21.08 -9.06 16.23
C ASN A 470 -21.86 -8.36 17.35
N TYR A 471 -21.26 -8.28 18.53
CA TYR A 471 -21.85 -7.67 19.72
C TYR A 471 -20.94 -6.57 20.25
N LYS A 472 -21.54 -5.41 20.54
CA LYS A 472 -20.86 -4.24 21.08
C LYS A 472 -21.06 -4.19 22.60
N PHE A 473 -19.96 -4.13 23.32
CA PHE A 473 -19.89 -3.90 24.77
C PHE A 473 -19.62 -2.42 24.97
N VAL A 474 -20.47 -1.75 25.74
CA VAL A 474 -20.35 -0.31 26.04
C VAL A 474 -20.28 -0.13 27.55
N LEU A 475 -19.14 0.35 28.03
CA LEU A 475 -18.92 0.70 29.43
C LEU A 475 -18.99 2.22 29.58
N ASP A 476 -20.02 2.73 30.24
CA ASP A 476 -20.12 4.11 30.68
C ASP A 476 -19.46 4.26 32.06
N ALA A 477 -18.30 4.90 32.08
CA ALA A 477 -17.50 5.16 33.26
C ALA A 477 -17.68 6.58 33.82
N THR A 478 -18.81 7.24 33.51
CA THR A 478 -19.15 8.55 34.10
C THR A 478 -19.10 8.52 35.63
N SER A 479 -19.43 7.37 36.23
CA SER A 479 -19.08 7.03 37.60
C SER A 479 -18.05 5.90 37.61
N SER A 480 -16.78 6.23 37.84
CA SER A 480 -15.68 5.24 37.80
C SER A 480 -15.75 4.17 38.90
N GLU A 481 -16.47 4.43 40.00
CA GLU A 481 -16.70 3.45 41.08
C GLU A 481 -17.93 2.55 40.85
N ALA A 482 -18.81 2.92 39.92
CA ALA A 482 -20.03 2.18 39.60
C ALA A 482 -20.39 2.33 38.12
N PRO A 483 -19.52 1.87 37.19
CA PRO A 483 -19.76 2.05 35.77
C PRO A 483 -20.97 1.24 35.31
N ILE A 484 -21.56 1.66 34.20
CA ILE A 484 -22.73 1.02 33.60
C ILE A 484 -22.30 0.29 32.33
N LEU A 485 -22.54 -1.01 32.27
CA LEU A 485 -22.32 -1.83 31.08
C LEU A 485 -23.64 -2.03 30.32
N THR A 486 -23.60 -1.85 29.01
CA THR A 486 -24.65 -2.31 28.09
C THR A 486 -24.00 -3.19 27.03
N VAL A 487 -24.66 -4.29 26.66
CA VAL A 487 -24.25 -5.13 25.54
C VAL A 487 -25.38 -5.17 24.51
N SER A 488 -25.07 -4.83 23.27
CA SER A 488 -26.03 -4.79 22.17
C SER A 488 -25.47 -5.54 20.96
N THR A 489 -26.29 -5.77 19.93
CA THR A 489 -25.75 -6.09 18.61
C THR A 489 -24.90 -4.92 18.12
N ALA A 490 -23.78 -5.20 17.45
CA ALA A 490 -22.89 -4.15 16.93
C ALA A 490 -23.48 -3.46 15.71
N VAL A 491 -24.26 -4.19 14.91
CA VAL A 491 -25.06 -3.65 13.82
C VAL A 491 -26.46 -3.30 14.38
N PRO A 492 -26.93 -2.06 14.22
CA PRO A 492 -28.29 -1.65 14.58
C PRO A 492 -29.33 -2.56 13.92
N TYR A 493 -30.37 -2.97 14.64
CA TYR A 493 -31.43 -3.87 14.14
C TYR A 493 -31.00 -5.33 13.87
N GLY A 494 -29.84 -5.72 14.42
CA GLY A 494 -29.32 -7.09 14.36
C GLY A 494 -28.54 -7.38 13.08
N ASN A 495 -28.25 -8.66 12.82
CA ASN A 495 -27.47 -9.08 11.65
C ASN A 495 -28.32 -9.27 10.38
N ASN A 496 -29.55 -8.77 10.37
CA ASN A 496 -30.45 -8.98 9.24
C ASN A 496 -30.06 -8.06 8.08
N ALA A 497 -29.94 -8.62 6.88
CA ALA A 497 -29.85 -7.80 5.68
C ALA A 497 -31.15 -7.01 5.50
N LEU A 498 -31.05 -5.70 5.31
CA LEU A 498 -32.20 -4.82 5.10
C LEU A 498 -32.40 -4.56 3.61
N TYR A 499 -33.66 -4.48 3.19
CA TYR A 499 -34.05 -4.26 1.79
C TYR A 499 -35.10 -3.17 1.69
N LEU A 500 -35.02 -2.35 0.64
CA LEU A 500 -36.07 -1.42 0.25
C LEU A 500 -37.21 -2.23 -0.39
N LYS A 501 -38.36 -2.36 0.27
CA LYS A 501 -39.50 -3.18 -0.18
C LYS A 501 -40.73 -2.30 -0.33
N GLY A 502 -41.30 -2.23 -1.53
CA GLY A 502 -42.43 -1.35 -1.82
C GLY A 502 -43.05 -1.54 -3.19
N THR A 503 -43.75 -0.51 -3.67
CA THR A 503 -44.45 -0.54 -4.97
C THR A 503 -43.54 -0.73 -6.18
N MET A 504 -42.23 -0.45 -6.04
CA MET A 504 -41.21 -0.63 -7.08
C MET A 504 -40.80 -2.10 -7.29
N ASN A 505 -41.06 -2.98 -6.33
CA ASN A 505 -40.62 -4.38 -6.36
C ASN A 505 -41.64 -5.33 -5.73
N ASP A 506 -42.93 -5.00 -5.85
CA ASP A 506 -44.05 -5.79 -5.34
C ASP A 506 -43.89 -6.22 -3.87
N TRP A 507 -43.34 -5.32 -3.04
CA TRP A 507 -43.12 -5.53 -1.60
C TRP A 507 -42.23 -6.74 -1.27
N SER A 508 -41.37 -7.14 -2.20
CA SER A 508 -40.55 -8.35 -2.11
C SER A 508 -39.06 -8.02 -2.08
N GLN A 509 -38.26 -8.96 -1.57
CA GLN A 509 -36.79 -8.87 -1.67
C GLN A 509 -36.36 -9.21 -3.10
N VAL A 510 -35.68 -8.27 -3.75
CA VAL A 510 -35.16 -8.42 -5.12
C VAL A 510 -33.73 -7.87 -5.20
N GLU A 511 -32.96 -8.34 -6.18
CA GLU A 511 -31.61 -7.85 -6.45
C GLU A 511 -31.62 -6.34 -6.80
N GLY A 512 -30.59 -5.60 -6.36
CA GLY A 512 -30.49 -4.14 -6.56
C GLY A 512 -31.27 -3.28 -5.56
N PHE A 513 -31.92 -3.88 -4.55
CA PHE A 513 -32.69 -3.18 -3.51
C PHE A 513 -32.21 -3.50 -2.07
N GLY A 514 -31.04 -4.13 -1.91
CA GLY A 514 -30.44 -4.42 -0.60
C GLY A 514 -29.55 -3.28 -0.12
N PHE A 515 -29.64 -2.95 1.16
CA PHE A 515 -28.77 -1.95 1.79
C PHE A 515 -27.40 -2.54 2.14
N GLY A 516 -26.34 -1.82 1.84
CA GLY A 516 -25.04 -1.99 2.47
C GLY A 516 -25.02 -1.33 3.84
N TYR A 517 -24.21 -1.84 4.78
CA TYR A 517 -24.03 -1.25 6.10
C TYR A 517 -22.56 -0.90 6.34
N ALA A 518 -22.31 0.35 6.70
CA ALA A 518 -21.00 0.84 7.14
C ALA A 518 -21.19 2.05 8.05
N ASP A 519 -20.35 2.20 9.08
CA ASP A 519 -20.31 3.39 9.95
C ASP A 519 -21.64 3.80 10.61
N ASN A 520 -22.48 2.84 10.97
CA ASN A 520 -23.87 3.03 11.46
C ASN A 520 -24.87 3.55 10.41
N HIS A 521 -24.48 3.59 9.13
CA HIS A 521 -25.34 3.95 8.02
C HIS A 521 -25.76 2.72 7.22
N TYR A 522 -27.05 2.64 6.89
CA TYR A 522 -27.54 1.75 5.85
C TYR A 522 -27.71 2.55 4.56
N ILE A 523 -26.95 2.20 3.52
CA ILE A 523 -26.93 2.92 2.25
C ILE A 523 -27.37 2.01 1.10
N LEU A 524 -28.29 2.50 0.28
CA LEU A 524 -28.71 1.88 -0.97
C LEU A 524 -28.81 2.96 -2.05
N ALA A 525 -28.19 2.75 -3.20
CA ALA A 525 -28.47 3.54 -4.40
C ALA A 525 -29.14 2.66 -5.46
N THR A 526 -30.28 3.09 -5.99
CA THR A 526 -31.08 2.30 -6.93
C THR A 526 -31.88 3.17 -7.89
N LEU A 527 -32.24 2.61 -9.05
CA LEU A 527 -33.06 3.28 -10.07
C LEU A 527 -34.53 3.24 -9.65
N LEU A 528 -35.19 4.40 -9.68
CA LEU A 528 -36.64 4.50 -9.51
C LEU A 528 -37.29 5.12 -10.74
N ASP A 529 -38.40 4.52 -11.18
CA ASP A 529 -39.25 5.05 -12.25
C ASP A 529 -40.16 6.18 -11.76
N THR A 530 -40.75 6.93 -12.69
CA THR A 530 -41.74 7.97 -12.34
C THR A 530 -42.96 7.38 -11.65
N ALA A 531 -43.07 7.58 -10.34
CA ALA A 531 -44.24 7.23 -9.54
C ALA A 531 -44.22 7.96 -8.19
N THR A 532 -45.34 7.86 -7.46
CA THR A 532 -45.29 7.99 -6.00
C THR A 532 -45.06 6.60 -5.44
N HIS A 533 -43.85 6.35 -4.94
CA HIS A 533 -43.49 5.08 -4.35
C HIS A 533 -43.94 5.01 -2.88
N GLU A 534 -44.55 3.88 -2.52
CA GLU A 534 -44.82 3.51 -1.12
C GLU A 534 -43.93 2.32 -0.76
N PHE A 535 -43.22 2.41 0.35
CA PHE A 535 -42.27 1.36 0.75
C PHE A 535 -42.01 1.32 2.25
N LYS A 536 -41.29 0.29 2.68
CA LYS A 536 -40.60 0.16 3.96
C LYS A 536 -39.19 -0.36 3.74
N ILE A 537 -38.32 -0.19 4.74
CA ILE A 537 -37.04 -0.88 4.78
C ILE A 537 -37.18 -2.03 5.76
N ALA A 538 -36.95 -3.27 5.34
CA ALA A 538 -37.18 -4.42 6.20
C ALA A 538 -36.30 -5.60 5.81
N PRO A 539 -36.03 -6.51 6.76
CA PRO A 539 -35.50 -7.82 6.42
C PRO A 539 -36.50 -8.64 5.60
N ASP A 540 -36.03 -9.75 5.03
CA ASP A 540 -36.88 -10.60 4.17
C ASP A 540 -38.09 -11.15 4.94
N ASP A 541 -37.87 -11.55 6.19
CA ASP A 541 -38.87 -12.13 7.09
C ASP A 541 -39.85 -11.12 7.73
N TRP A 542 -39.66 -9.82 7.49
CA TRP A 542 -40.45 -8.74 8.10
C TRP A 542 -40.41 -8.69 9.63
N ASN A 543 -39.29 -9.02 10.25
CA ASN A 543 -39.10 -8.83 11.69
C ASN A 543 -39.43 -7.38 12.13
N ASP A 544 -40.35 -7.23 13.10
CA ASP A 544 -40.85 -5.93 13.56
C ASP A 544 -39.76 -5.08 14.24
N ALA A 545 -38.79 -5.71 14.91
CA ALA A 545 -37.67 -5.05 15.56
C ALA A 545 -36.63 -4.47 14.57
N ALA A 546 -36.74 -4.83 13.29
CA ALA A 546 -35.83 -4.38 12.22
C ALA A 546 -36.55 -3.78 11.00
N SER A 547 -37.89 -3.78 10.99
CA SER A 547 -38.68 -3.21 9.90
C SER A 547 -38.91 -1.72 10.14
N ILE A 548 -38.24 -0.88 9.35
CA ILE A 548 -38.28 0.58 9.42
C ILE A 548 -39.40 1.13 8.53
N GLY A 549 -40.19 2.04 9.09
CA GLY A 549 -41.27 2.74 8.41
C GLY A 549 -41.42 4.18 8.87
N GLY A 550 -42.43 4.85 8.31
CA GLY A 550 -42.79 6.20 8.71
C GLY A 550 -43.56 6.24 10.03
N LEU A 551 -43.48 7.35 10.73
CA LEU A 551 -44.33 7.62 11.89
C LEU A 551 -45.73 8.07 11.41
N PRO A 552 -46.80 7.92 12.23
CA PRO A 552 -48.20 8.21 11.85
C PRO A 552 -48.50 9.57 11.20
N GLU A 553 -47.64 10.58 11.40
CA GLU A 553 -47.78 11.92 10.82
C GLU A 553 -46.50 12.39 10.10
N ASN A 554 -45.51 11.50 9.93
CA ASN A 554 -44.21 11.82 9.36
C ASN A 554 -43.71 10.66 8.48
N ASN A 555 -44.25 10.58 7.26
CA ASN A 555 -43.96 9.50 6.33
C ASN A 555 -43.78 9.95 4.87
N LEU A 556 -43.83 11.26 4.60
CA LEU A 556 -43.51 11.83 3.28
C LEU A 556 -42.07 12.28 3.29
N ILE A 557 -41.29 11.77 2.34
CA ILE A 557 -39.90 12.13 2.14
C ILE A 557 -39.83 13.32 1.18
N THR A 558 -39.15 14.37 1.58
CA THR A 558 -38.68 15.44 0.68
C THR A 558 -37.23 15.15 0.34
N GLN A 559 -36.87 15.23 -0.94
CA GLN A 559 -35.49 15.02 -1.38
C GLN A 559 -34.52 15.96 -0.65
N ASP A 560 -33.36 15.44 -0.26
CA ASP A 560 -32.29 16.12 0.48
C ASP A 560 -32.67 16.64 1.88
N GLU A 561 -33.88 16.33 2.38
CA GLU A 561 -34.29 16.63 3.75
C GLU A 561 -34.27 15.38 4.63
N ALA A 562 -33.79 15.55 5.87
CA ALA A 562 -33.78 14.50 6.88
C ALA A 562 -35.20 14.19 7.39
N LEU A 563 -35.56 12.91 7.37
CA LEU A 563 -36.81 12.39 7.91
C LEU A 563 -36.51 11.43 9.07
N THR A 564 -36.97 11.74 10.28
CA THR A 564 -36.95 10.77 11.38
C THR A 564 -37.91 9.63 11.08
N VAL A 565 -37.37 8.42 11.05
CA VAL A 565 -38.08 7.16 10.88
C VAL A 565 -37.91 6.31 12.14
N ALA A 566 -38.57 5.17 12.21
CA ALA A 566 -38.43 4.26 13.34
C ALA A 566 -38.66 2.82 12.87
N VAL A 567 -38.17 1.86 13.66
CA VAL A 567 -38.62 0.47 13.53
C VAL A 567 -40.07 0.34 13.95
N LYS A 568 -40.73 -0.73 13.53
CA LYS A 568 -42.15 -0.96 13.79
C LYS A 568 -42.44 -1.05 15.30
N ASP A 569 -41.54 -1.66 16.06
CA ASP A 569 -41.63 -1.74 17.54
C ASP A 569 -41.57 -0.36 18.22
N ASP A 570 -40.90 0.61 17.59
CA ASP A 570 -40.76 1.99 18.05
C ASP A 570 -41.75 2.95 17.36
N GLY A 571 -42.80 2.40 16.71
CA GLY A 571 -43.90 3.18 16.15
C GLY A 571 -43.81 3.52 14.66
N GLY A 572 -42.77 3.05 13.96
CA GLY A 572 -42.57 3.15 12.50
C GLY A 572 -43.54 2.29 11.69
N THR A 573 -44.84 2.44 11.94
CA THR A 573 -45.87 1.54 11.43
C THR A 573 -46.36 1.91 10.03
N GLU A 574 -46.19 3.15 9.60
CA GLU A 574 -46.68 3.64 8.30
C GLU A 574 -45.71 3.32 7.16
N ASN A 575 -46.24 3.26 5.94
CA ASN A 575 -45.41 3.22 4.73
C ASN A 575 -44.78 4.58 4.50
N LEU A 576 -43.50 4.60 4.11
CA LEU A 576 -42.81 5.79 3.62
C LEU A 576 -43.26 6.10 2.19
N ARG A 577 -43.30 7.38 1.85
CA ARG A 577 -43.77 7.89 0.56
C ARG A 577 -42.71 8.80 -0.05
N PHE A 578 -42.32 8.51 -1.29
CA PHE A 578 -41.38 9.32 -2.06
C PHE A 578 -41.93 9.57 -3.47
N VAL A 579 -41.83 10.81 -3.95
CA VAL A 579 -42.35 11.21 -5.27
C VAL A 579 -41.18 11.35 -6.23
N VAL A 580 -41.21 10.58 -7.32
CA VAL A 580 -40.22 10.60 -8.39
C VAL A 580 -40.87 11.17 -9.64
N ASP A 581 -40.38 12.32 -10.09
CA ASP A 581 -40.95 13.04 -11.24
C ASP A 581 -40.39 12.56 -12.59
N ALA A 582 -39.18 12.00 -12.60
CA ALA A 582 -38.51 11.45 -13.78
C ALA A 582 -37.64 10.25 -13.35
N PRO A 583 -37.42 9.24 -14.21
CA PRO A 583 -36.56 8.12 -13.87
C PRO A 583 -35.15 8.60 -13.52
N ALA A 584 -34.67 8.26 -12.34
CA ALA A 584 -33.37 8.66 -11.83
C ALA A 584 -32.88 7.67 -10.77
N MET A 585 -31.57 7.65 -10.54
CA MET A 585 -30.98 6.91 -9.43
C MET A 585 -31.12 7.75 -8.16
N TYR A 586 -31.53 7.11 -7.06
CA TYR A 586 -31.62 7.74 -5.75
C TYR A 586 -30.82 6.95 -4.72
N GLN A 587 -30.12 7.67 -3.84
CA GLN A 587 -29.49 7.13 -2.65
C GLN A 587 -30.42 7.29 -1.46
N PHE A 588 -30.69 6.18 -0.79
CA PHE A 588 -31.33 6.09 0.52
C PHE A 588 -30.23 5.91 1.54
N ASP A 589 -30.11 6.85 2.46
CA ASP A 589 -29.14 6.84 3.54
C ASP A 589 -29.88 6.87 4.88
N ILE A 590 -29.76 5.79 5.65
CA ILE A 590 -30.35 5.67 6.98
C ILE A 590 -29.23 5.74 8.01
N ASP A 591 -29.09 6.89 8.67
CA ASP A 591 -28.26 7.04 9.85
C ASP A 591 -28.95 6.34 11.03
N ALA A 592 -28.37 5.22 11.47
CA ALA A 592 -28.83 4.42 12.59
C ALA A 592 -27.92 4.56 13.83
N THR A 593 -27.17 5.68 13.93
CA THR A 593 -26.35 6.01 15.11
C THR A 593 -27.19 6.00 16.38
N ASP A 594 -28.42 6.56 16.33
CA ASP A 594 -29.47 6.30 17.31
C ASP A 594 -30.49 5.32 16.72
N LYS A 595 -30.38 4.04 17.11
CA LYS A 595 -31.29 2.99 16.63
C LYS A 595 -32.77 3.21 17.00
N HIS A 596 -33.07 4.05 18.00
CA HIS A 596 -34.44 4.34 18.40
C HIS A 596 -35.02 5.57 17.68
N ALA A 597 -34.17 6.35 17.01
CA ALA A 597 -34.57 7.52 16.23
C ALA A 597 -33.73 7.66 14.94
N PRO A 598 -33.69 6.63 14.07
CA PRO A 598 -32.92 6.69 12.83
C PRO A 598 -33.38 7.83 11.92
N VAL A 599 -32.45 8.36 11.14
CA VAL A 599 -32.70 9.45 10.20
C VAL A 599 -32.51 8.95 8.78
N LEU A 600 -33.56 9.04 7.97
CA LEU A 600 -33.51 8.74 6.54
C LEU A 600 -33.34 10.03 5.73
N VAL A 601 -32.33 10.07 4.87
CA VAL A 601 -32.16 11.06 3.80
C VAL A 601 -32.26 10.35 2.46
N VAL A 602 -32.99 10.95 1.52
CA VAL A 602 -33.03 10.48 0.13
C VAL A 602 -32.52 11.58 -0.79
N SER A 603 -31.45 11.30 -1.52
CA SER A 603 -30.79 12.23 -2.44
C SER A 603 -30.67 11.63 -3.84
N GLU A 604 -30.54 12.47 -4.85
CA GLU A 604 -30.24 11.99 -6.20
C GLU A 604 -28.80 11.44 -6.24
N TYR A 605 -28.63 10.28 -6.87
CA TYR A 605 -27.35 9.59 -6.97
C TYR A 605 -26.87 9.59 -8.42
N THR A 606 -25.57 9.83 -8.63
CA THR A 606 -24.93 9.62 -9.93
C THR A 606 -23.72 8.71 -9.74
N PRO A 607 -23.68 7.55 -10.42
CA PRO A 607 -22.54 6.64 -10.33
C PRO A 607 -21.19 7.32 -10.66
N PHE A 608 -20.10 6.71 -10.18
CA PHE A 608 -18.72 7.12 -10.52
C PHE A 608 -18.40 8.58 -10.15
N ALA A 609 -18.95 9.03 -9.01
CA ALA A 609 -18.85 10.39 -8.48
C ALA A 609 -19.26 11.50 -9.47
N ALA A 610 -20.27 11.21 -10.30
CA ALA A 610 -20.76 12.14 -11.33
C ALA A 610 -19.69 12.60 -12.34
N ARG A 611 -18.63 11.81 -12.52
CA ARG A 611 -17.58 12.12 -13.49
C ARG A 611 -18.07 11.88 -14.92
N THR A 612 -17.61 12.73 -15.82
CA THR A 612 -17.69 12.49 -17.25
C THR A 612 -16.86 11.26 -17.61
N LEU A 613 -17.50 10.23 -18.16
CA LEU A 613 -16.83 9.01 -18.60
C LEU A 613 -16.56 9.04 -20.10
N MET A 614 -15.43 8.45 -20.51
CA MET A 614 -14.97 8.41 -21.89
C MET A 614 -14.52 7.00 -22.26
N LEU A 615 -14.75 6.59 -23.50
CA LEU A 615 -14.15 5.37 -24.06
C LEU A 615 -12.70 5.69 -24.46
N LYS A 616 -11.73 5.07 -23.80
CA LYS A 616 -10.29 5.35 -24.01
C LYS A 616 -9.59 4.07 -24.41
N GLY A 617 -8.89 4.07 -25.54
CA GLY A 617 -8.26 2.87 -26.05
C GLY A 617 -7.49 3.07 -27.34
N THR A 618 -7.12 1.96 -27.97
CA THR A 618 -6.41 1.93 -29.25
C THR A 618 -7.08 2.75 -30.36
N MET A 619 -8.42 2.89 -30.34
CA MET A 619 -9.19 3.66 -31.34
C MET A 619 -8.94 5.17 -31.30
N ASN A 620 -8.49 5.70 -30.16
CA ASN A 620 -8.23 7.12 -29.96
C ASN A 620 -6.88 7.39 -29.30
N GLY A 621 -5.97 6.42 -29.33
CA GLY A 621 -4.64 6.53 -28.72
C GLY A 621 -4.66 6.76 -27.21
N TRP A 622 -5.65 6.21 -26.51
CA TRP A 622 -5.84 6.36 -25.06
C TRP A 622 -6.02 7.82 -24.58
N SER A 623 -6.56 8.68 -25.44
CA SER A 623 -6.68 10.13 -25.21
C SER A 623 -8.03 10.56 -24.61
N ASN A 624 -8.12 11.84 -24.20
CA ASN A 624 -9.35 12.49 -23.71
C ASN A 624 -10.15 13.10 -24.88
N ASP A 625 -10.42 12.31 -25.93
CA ASP A 625 -11.17 12.80 -27.09
C ASP A 625 -12.68 12.90 -26.79
N ALA A 626 -13.22 14.10 -26.84
CA ALA A 626 -14.63 14.39 -26.59
C ALA A 626 -15.60 13.65 -27.54
N ALA A 627 -15.12 13.17 -28.70
CA ALA A 627 -15.93 12.32 -29.58
C ALA A 627 -16.27 10.94 -28.97
N TYR A 628 -15.57 10.55 -27.91
CA TYR A 628 -15.73 9.29 -27.18
C TYR A 628 -16.30 9.47 -25.78
N GLU A 629 -16.88 10.64 -25.48
CA GLU A 629 -17.54 10.93 -24.21
C GLU A 629 -18.92 10.23 -24.14
N PHE A 630 -19.17 9.52 -23.04
CA PHE A 630 -20.47 8.91 -22.79
C PHE A 630 -21.49 9.95 -22.35
N THR A 631 -22.70 9.82 -22.85
CA THR A 631 -23.87 10.53 -22.33
C THR A 631 -24.48 9.73 -21.17
N TYR A 632 -24.88 10.41 -20.11
CA TYR A 632 -25.49 9.79 -18.93
C TYR A 632 -26.99 10.08 -18.85
N ALA A 633 -27.77 9.05 -18.55
CA ALA A 633 -29.17 9.18 -18.15
C ALA A 633 -29.57 8.03 -17.22
N ALA A 634 -30.04 8.35 -16.00
CA ALA A 634 -30.67 7.42 -15.06
C ALA A 634 -29.87 6.12 -14.82
N GLY A 635 -28.58 6.25 -14.46
CA GLY A 635 -27.70 5.09 -14.22
C GLY A 635 -27.10 4.47 -15.48
N ILE A 636 -27.51 4.89 -16.67
CA ILE A 636 -27.06 4.33 -17.94
C ILE A 636 -26.13 5.32 -18.65
N PHE A 637 -24.93 4.87 -19.01
CA PHE A 637 -23.99 5.61 -19.83
C PHE A 637 -24.00 5.06 -21.25
N THR A 638 -24.23 5.92 -22.25
CA THR A 638 -24.25 5.52 -23.66
C THR A 638 -23.31 6.33 -24.52
N LEU A 639 -22.58 5.65 -25.41
CA LEU A 639 -21.73 6.25 -26.44
C LEU A 639 -22.02 5.58 -27.77
N GLU A 640 -22.25 6.38 -28.81
CA GLU A 640 -22.30 5.92 -30.19
C GLU A 640 -21.00 6.35 -30.90
N THR A 641 -20.26 5.40 -31.45
CA THR A 641 -19.02 5.71 -32.18
C THR A 641 -18.74 4.70 -33.31
N THR A 642 -18.04 5.14 -34.34
CA THR A 642 -17.61 4.30 -35.47
C THR A 642 -16.20 3.81 -35.25
N LEU A 643 -16.02 2.49 -35.29
CA LEU A 643 -14.71 1.85 -35.14
C LEU A 643 -14.26 1.25 -36.47
N ASP A 644 -12.96 1.32 -36.75
CA ASP A 644 -12.34 0.70 -37.91
C ASP A 644 -12.14 -0.81 -37.72
N ALA A 645 -11.87 -1.53 -38.82
CA ALA A 645 -11.57 -2.96 -38.77
C ALA A 645 -10.25 -3.22 -38.04
N ALA A 646 -10.32 -3.66 -36.77
CA ALA A 646 -9.18 -4.00 -35.94
C ALA A 646 -9.62 -4.78 -34.69
N THR A 647 -8.64 -5.34 -33.97
CA THR A 647 -8.81 -5.60 -32.54
C THR A 647 -8.61 -4.29 -31.78
N HIS A 648 -9.61 -3.88 -31.01
CA HIS A 648 -9.52 -2.73 -30.13
C HIS A 648 -9.39 -3.16 -28.67
N GLU A 649 -8.38 -2.64 -27.99
CA GLU A 649 -8.30 -2.63 -26.53
C GLU A 649 -8.70 -1.27 -25.99
N PHE A 650 -9.47 -1.26 -24.90
CA PHE A 650 -9.99 -0.04 -24.28
C PHE A 650 -10.36 -0.21 -22.80
N LYS A 651 -10.63 0.93 -22.15
CA LYS A 651 -11.32 1.07 -20.86
C LYS A 651 -12.36 2.19 -20.95
N VAL A 652 -13.24 2.26 -19.96
CA VAL A 652 -14.11 3.43 -19.76
C VAL A 652 -13.59 4.18 -18.55
N ALA A 653 -13.20 5.44 -18.69
CA ALA A 653 -12.63 6.18 -17.58
C ALA A 653 -12.90 7.68 -17.71
N SER A 654 -12.73 8.37 -16.60
CA SER A 654 -12.63 9.83 -16.56
C SER A 654 -11.37 10.35 -17.29
N ALA A 655 -11.29 11.67 -17.41
CA ALA A 655 -10.13 12.35 -18.00
C ALA A 655 -8.82 12.03 -17.26
N GLU A 656 -8.88 11.95 -15.92
CA GLU A 656 -7.72 11.83 -15.03
C GLU A 656 -7.46 10.40 -14.53
N TRP A 657 -8.20 9.40 -15.04
CA TRP A 657 -8.01 7.98 -14.71
C TRP A 657 -8.15 7.64 -13.21
N GLU A 658 -9.06 8.30 -12.49
CA GLU A 658 -9.29 7.99 -11.08
C GLU A 658 -9.78 6.55 -10.89
N ASP A 659 -9.23 5.85 -9.90
CA ASP A 659 -9.44 4.41 -9.71
C ASP A 659 -10.88 4.07 -9.29
N ASP A 660 -11.59 5.03 -8.68
CA ASP A 660 -12.98 4.95 -8.26
C ASP A 660 -14.00 5.13 -9.41
N SER A 661 -13.52 5.39 -10.63
CA SER A 661 -14.37 5.63 -11.82
C SER A 661 -13.80 5.04 -13.11
N THR A 662 -12.57 4.54 -13.09
CA THR A 662 -11.97 3.79 -14.20
C THR A 662 -12.52 2.37 -14.22
N ILE A 663 -13.28 2.05 -15.26
CA ILE A 663 -13.92 0.76 -15.49
C ILE A 663 -13.10 -0.07 -16.47
N GLY A 664 -12.79 -1.31 -16.08
CA GLY A 664 -12.08 -2.28 -16.89
C GLY A 664 -12.71 -3.67 -16.83
N GLY A 665 -12.08 -4.61 -17.53
CA GLY A 665 -12.42 -6.02 -17.44
C GLY A 665 -11.94 -6.61 -16.11
N LEU A 666 -12.65 -7.63 -15.64
CA LEU A 666 -12.15 -8.48 -14.56
C LEU A 666 -11.11 -9.46 -15.11
N LEU A 667 -10.27 -10.02 -14.23
CA LEU A 667 -9.31 -11.05 -14.60
C LEU A 667 -10.02 -12.22 -15.32
N ASP A 668 -9.48 -12.64 -16.46
CA ASP A 668 -10.05 -13.68 -17.34
C ASP A 668 -11.46 -13.38 -17.94
N MET A 669 -12.00 -12.18 -17.72
CA MET A 669 -13.29 -11.70 -18.23
C MET A 669 -13.14 -10.32 -18.88
N ASN A 670 -12.31 -10.27 -19.93
CA ASN A 670 -11.96 -9.01 -20.58
C ASN A 670 -12.16 -9.02 -22.10
N VAL A 671 -12.84 -10.04 -22.65
CA VAL A 671 -13.24 -10.09 -24.06
C VAL A 671 -14.75 -9.91 -24.14
N VAL A 672 -15.18 -8.93 -24.93
CA VAL A 672 -16.61 -8.66 -25.18
C VAL A 672 -16.99 -9.06 -26.59
N LEU A 673 -18.05 -9.85 -26.70
CA LEU A 673 -18.70 -10.17 -27.98
C LEU A 673 -19.87 -9.20 -28.19
N ALA A 674 -20.09 -8.79 -29.45
CA ALA A 674 -21.17 -7.86 -29.76
C ALA A 674 -22.54 -8.45 -29.36
N ALA A 675 -23.35 -7.62 -28.68
CA ALA A 675 -24.64 -7.93 -28.08
C ALA A 675 -24.63 -8.89 -26.87
N GLU A 676 -23.45 -9.31 -26.39
CA GLU A 676 -23.33 -10.04 -25.12
C GLU A 676 -22.94 -9.09 -23.99
N PRO A 677 -23.61 -9.17 -22.82
CA PRO A 677 -23.24 -8.37 -21.66
C PRO A 677 -21.93 -8.88 -21.06
N LEU A 678 -21.02 -7.96 -20.77
CA LEU A 678 -19.79 -8.21 -20.03
C LEU A 678 -19.90 -7.57 -18.65
N THR A 679 -19.75 -8.38 -17.60
CA THR A 679 -19.57 -7.86 -16.23
C THR A 679 -18.23 -7.12 -16.17
N VAL A 680 -18.28 -5.86 -15.76
CA VAL A 680 -17.11 -4.99 -15.60
C VAL A 680 -17.09 -4.45 -14.17
N ALA A 681 -15.97 -3.89 -13.75
CA ALA A 681 -15.83 -3.28 -12.44
C ALA A 681 -14.97 -2.03 -12.52
N ILE A 682 -15.04 -1.18 -11.50
CA ILE A 682 -14.06 -0.11 -11.33
C ILE A 682 -12.72 -0.71 -10.90
N LYS A 683 -11.64 0.04 -11.07
CA LYS A 683 -10.28 -0.42 -10.76
C LYS A 683 -10.11 -0.79 -9.27
N ASN A 684 -10.73 -0.03 -8.37
CA ASN A 684 -10.77 -0.36 -6.93
C ASN A 684 -11.39 -1.72 -6.63
N ASP A 685 -12.29 -2.19 -7.49
CA ASP A 685 -13.03 -3.45 -7.34
C ASP A 685 -12.52 -4.54 -8.29
N GLY A 686 -11.25 -4.43 -8.75
CA GLY A 686 -10.59 -5.45 -9.57
C GLY A 686 -10.79 -5.30 -11.08
N GLY A 687 -11.41 -4.21 -11.55
CA GLY A 687 -11.53 -3.86 -12.97
C GLY A 687 -10.22 -3.35 -13.59
N THR A 688 -9.13 -4.08 -13.40
CA THR A 688 -7.78 -3.66 -13.79
C THR A 688 -7.45 -3.96 -15.24
N GLU A 689 -8.17 -4.87 -15.90
CA GLU A 689 -7.81 -5.34 -17.24
C GLU A 689 -8.35 -4.43 -18.36
N ASN A 690 -7.63 -4.38 -19.47
CA ASN A 690 -8.14 -3.79 -20.70
C ASN A 690 -9.21 -4.70 -21.31
N ILE A 691 -10.30 -4.10 -21.78
CA ILE A 691 -11.38 -4.81 -22.47
C ILE A 691 -11.03 -4.88 -23.96
N ARG A 692 -11.23 -6.06 -24.56
CA ARG A 692 -10.92 -6.35 -25.95
C ARG A 692 -12.20 -6.59 -26.77
N LEU A 693 -12.32 -5.87 -27.88
CA LEU A 693 -13.38 -6.01 -28.88
C LEU A 693 -12.76 -6.27 -30.26
N GLU A 694 -13.24 -7.27 -30.99
CA GLU A 694 -12.84 -7.52 -32.38
C GLU A 694 -13.86 -6.92 -33.35
N VAL A 695 -13.39 -6.02 -34.24
CA VAL A 695 -14.20 -5.37 -35.26
C VAL A 695 -13.75 -5.86 -36.63
N ALA A 696 -14.63 -6.57 -37.33
CA ALA A 696 -14.32 -7.20 -38.62
C ALA A 696 -14.30 -6.20 -39.80
N GLU A 697 -15.17 -5.19 -39.76
CA GLU A 697 -15.27 -4.13 -40.76
C GLU A 697 -15.72 -2.81 -40.11
N GLN A 698 -15.39 -1.68 -40.74
CA GLN A 698 -15.72 -0.36 -40.18
C GLN A 698 -17.23 -0.23 -39.93
N THR A 699 -17.62 -0.08 -38.66
CA THR A 699 -19.02 -0.16 -38.21
C THR A 699 -19.28 0.79 -37.05
N THR A 700 -20.51 1.31 -36.95
CA THR A 700 -20.95 2.10 -35.80
C THR A 700 -21.48 1.19 -34.69
N TYR A 701 -20.95 1.37 -33.48
CA TYR A 701 -21.34 0.65 -32.28
C TYR A 701 -22.00 1.59 -31.27
N ILE A 702 -22.91 1.04 -30.47
CA ILE A 702 -23.48 1.66 -29.28
C ILE A 702 -22.91 0.92 -28.07
N PHE A 703 -22.06 1.61 -27.32
CA PHE A 703 -21.58 1.18 -26.02
C PHE A 703 -22.60 1.60 -24.97
N THR A 704 -22.97 0.68 -24.08
CA THR A 704 -23.88 0.92 -22.97
C THR A 704 -23.24 0.36 -21.70
N VAL A 705 -22.92 1.24 -20.75
CA VAL A 705 -22.57 0.84 -19.39
C VAL A 705 -23.81 1.03 -18.54
N ASP A 706 -24.40 -0.08 -18.10
CA ASP A 706 -25.49 -0.11 -17.14
C ASP A 706 -24.91 -0.10 -15.74
N ALA A 707 -25.09 0.99 -15.01
CA ALA A 707 -24.65 1.17 -13.63
C ALA A 707 -25.86 1.36 -12.68
N THR A 708 -27.01 0.79 -13.04
CA THR A 708 -28.22 0.82 -12.19
C THR A 708 -28.08 -0.06 -10.95
N ILE A 709 -27.17 -1.04 -10.97
CA ILE A 709 -26.72 -1.79 -9.79
C ILE A 709 -25.33 -1.28 -9.40
N VAL A 710 -25.26 -0.56 -8.28
CA VAL A 710 -23.99 -0.02 -7.77
C VAL A 710 -23.03 -1.16 -7.41
N GLY A 711 -21.76 -1.02 -7.80
CA GLY A 711 -20.72 -2.02 -7.60
C GLY A 711 -20.75 -3.20 -8.59
N ALA A 712 -21.76 -3.30 -9.45
CA ALA A 712 -21.86 -4.37 -10.46
C ALA A 712 -22.25 -3.82 -11.85
N PRO A 713 -21.47 -2.89 -12.43
CA PRO A 713 -21.79 -2.35 -13.73
C PRO A 713 -21.65 -3.41 -14.85
N VAL A 714 -22.49 -3.30 -15.87
CA VAL A 714 -22.50 -4.21 -17.03
C VAL A 714 -22.26 -3.41 -18.30
N LEU A 715 -21.25 -3.81 -19.08
CA LEU A 715 -20.97 -3.26 -20.39
C LEU A 715 -21.64 -4.11 -21.48
N THR A 716 -22.46 -3.50 -22.32
CA THR A 716 -22.98 -4.11 -23.55
C THR A 716 -22.58 -3.28 -24.75
N ILE A 717 -22.16 -3.93 -25.84
CA ILE A 717 -21.77 -3.27 -27.10
C ILE A 717 -22.64 -3.83 -28.22
N THR A 718 -23.45 -2.99 -28.86
CA THR A 718 -24.33 -3.42 -29.95
C THR A 718 -23.96 -2.71 -31.25
N VAL A 719 -24.18 -3.38 -32.39
CA VAL A 719 -24.05 -2.74 -33.71
C VAL A 719 -25.26 -1.84 -33.93
N LYS A 720 -25.03 -0.61 -34.39
CA LYS A 720 -26.11 0.29 -34.81
C LYS A 720 -26.66 -0.14 -36.17
N GLU A 721 -27.93 -0.51 -36.21
CA GLU A 721 -28.65 -0.89 -37.44
C GLU A 721 -28.80 0.25 -38.47
#